data_AF-A0A7C5Q0Z1-F1
#
_entry.id   AF-A0A7C5Q0Z1-F1
#
_cell.length_a   1.000
_cell.length_b   1.000
_cell.length_c   1.000
_cell.angle_alpha   90.00
_cell.angle_beta   90.00
_cell.angle_gamma   90.00
#
_symmetry.space_group_name_H-M   'P 1'
#
loop_
_entity.id
_entity.type
_entity.pdbx_description
1 polymer ?
#
loop_
_entity_poly.entity_id
_entity_poly.type
_entity_poly.pdbx_seq_one_letter_code
_entity_poly.pdbx_strand_id
1 'polypeptide(L)'
;MVFRTLILLAFVPVGTSLPSPGLPSQGFPSQGRKEQDKLPLLVLEKDDTVVTRSCVIRIPAGKVIADRNGDGVLQIRGKGLRIRFEPGSVLRGAAKGTPWDRLQGIGLRAEGAPGLRLSGLKVHGYKVGLFLKDCDDLLVEELDASDNFRQRLGSTPEREDAMDWLFPHRNDEGQWRQKWGAALYLERCERPVVRRVRVRRGQNGIILDRVRGAKVYDNDCSFLSGWGLALWRSSDNVITRNAFDFCVRGYSHGVYNRGQDSAGILMFEQCQRNYFAENSVTHGGDGFFGLSGREALGQSKPPRKGWSYKGRGNRENVFVRNDFSYAAGHGFEETFAFDEILSKNRIVGNAITGLWGGYSQGMLILDNLFEANGERGYGLERGAINIEHGKNITILRNRFVKNRCGVHLWWDRDEELHKLPWFQANPEEGGETWIVGNRFEGDEVALHLRGGVKGVHFVGNKLVGVKKELLLEGGSEVDRKTVKKGLMGLSLDPNRRVLGETRPVGARKHLRGRENILMGPWGPWDHASPFLRARGQNAQGMSWDLLGVTEKPRVLQARGIASGLRIEPIPGVGFHLSLGAEGRGFFPFSFVLEGEGYRFPVRGSLLATEWKVRVFSWQTDPRKDEKAWRKEAEEKGFEVRLPSLRLLYGMGGPASLDLSPEIRKGLPQTDQFGTIASTELRLPAGTWLVQTTSDDGIRVQVDGKTLIEDWTWHGPTRHDAKLVLKKEKTLRFLVEHFELNGYALLKLELKRAQ
;
A
#
# COMPACT_ATOMS: atom_id res chain seq x y z
N MET A 1 18.02 1.55 -50.88
CA MET A 1 18.21 0.09 -50.99
C MET A 1 17.77 -0.51 -49.64
N VAL A 2 16.50 -0.62 -49.21
CA VAL A 2 15.18 -1.07 -49.72
C VAL A 2 15.11 -2.55 -50.11
N PHE A 3 14.41 -3.36 -49.29
CA PHE A 3 13.38 -4.39 -49.61
C PHE A 3 12.87 -4.97 -48.26
N ARG A 4 11.62 -4.73 -47.76
CA ARG A 4 10.24 -5.16 -48.11
C ARG A 4 9.89 -6.65 -47.83
N THR A 5 9.08 -6.83 -46.77
CA THR A 5 7.79 -7.56 -46.61
C THR A 5 7.48 -8.84 -47.41
N LEU A 6 6.93 -9.88 -46.73
CA LEU A 6 5.66 -10.55 -47.15
C LEU A 6 4.96 -11.31 -45.99
N ILE A 7 3.63 -11.25 -46.02
CA ILE A 7 2.61 -11.92 -45.18
C ILE A 7 2.13 -13.18 -45.93
N LEU A 8 1.80 -14.28 -45.23
CA LEU A 8 0.68 -15.14 -45.64
C LEU A 8 0.13 -16.01 -44.48
N LEU A 9 -1.19 -15.99 -44.34
CA LEU A 9 -2.05 -16.82 -43.50
C LEU A 9 -2.25 -18.21 -44.13
N ALA A 10 -2.37 -19.27 -43.30
CA ALA A 10 -3.19 -20.44 -43.58
C ALA A 10 -3.55 -21.20 -42.27
N PHE A 11 -4.67 -21.90 -42.30
CA PHE A 11 -5.51 -22.32 -41.17
C PHE A 11 -5.64 -23.87 -41.13
N VAL A 12 -5.80 -24.45 -39.92
CA VAL A 12 -6.43 -25.77 -39.55
C VAL A 12 -5.57 -27.06 -39.78
N PRO A 13 -5.73 -28.22 -39.05
CA PRO A 13 -6.38 -28.60 -37.76
C PRO A 13 -5.51 -29.41 -36.74
N VAL A 14 -6.11 -29.59 -35.55
CA VAL A 14 -6.01 -30.67 -34.53
C VAL A 14 -5.24 -31.96 -34.88
N GLY A 15 -4.44 -32.42 -33.90
CA GLY A 15 -4.40 -33.84 -33.51
C GLY A 15 -3.07 -34.57 -33.71
N THR A 16 -2.40 -34.88 -32.60
CA THR A 16 -1.94 -36.22 -32.18
C THR A 16 -0.69 -36.10 -31.31
N SER A 17 -0.80 -36.68 -30.12
CA SER A 17 0.26 -36.88 -29.13
C SER A 17 1.14 -38.07 -29.51
N LEU A 18 2.46 -37.92 -29.45
CA LEU A 18 3.41 -39.04 -29.36
C LEU A 18 4.62 -38.64 -28.46
N PRO A 19 5.33 -39.60 -27.87
CA PRO A 19 5.58 -39.66 -26.43
C PRO A 19 7.02 -39.33 -26.01
N SER A 20 7.20 -39.03 -24.72
CA SER A 20 8.52 -38.94 -24.08
C SER A 20 9.01 -40.33 -23.62
N PRO A 21 10.31 -40.64 -23.74
CA PRO A 21 10.87 -41.94 -23.35
C PRO A 21 11.01 -42.04 -21.83
N GLY A 22 10.62 -43.21 -21.30
CA GLY A 22 10.63 -43.52 -19.87
C GLY A 22 12.00 -43.92 -19.34
N LEU A 23 12.15 -43.72 -18.02
CA LEU A 23 13.15 -44.38 -17.17
C LEU A 23 12.41 -45.10 -16.02
N PRO A 24 12.93 -46.24 -15.54
CA PRO A 24 12.13 -47.32 -14.97
C PRO A 24 11.75 -47.09 -13.50
N SER A 25 10.48 -47.39 -13.18
CA SER A 25 10.00 -47.57 -11.82
C SER A 25 10.29 -49.00 -11.36
N GLN A 26 11.03 -49.13 -10.25
CA GLN A 26 11.00 -50.39 -9.49
C GLN A 26 9.67 -50.46 -8.74
N GLY A 27 8.86 -51.45 -9.11
CA GLY A 27 7.56 -51.70 -8.55
C GLY A 27 7.63 -52.34 -7.16
N PHE A 28 6.90 -51.76 -6.22
CA PHE A 28 6.36 -52.50 -5.07
C PHE A 28 4.95 -52.97 -5.42
N PRO A 29 4.53 -54.18 -5.01
CA PRO A 29 3.29 -54.78 -5.47
C PRO A 29 2.06 -54.00 -4.99
N SER A 30 1.26 -53.55 -5.95
CA SER A 30 -0.05 -52.93 -5.74
C SER A 30 -1.11 -54.01 -5.54
N GLN A 31 -1.26 -54.48 -4.30
CA GLN A 31 -2.46 -55.17 -3.87
C GLN A 31 -3.07 -54.44 -2.67
N GLY A 32 -4.30 -53.91 -2.85
CA GLY A 32 -5.16 -53.54 -1.71
C GLY A 32 -5.60 -52.08 -1.52
N ARG A 33 -5.56 -51.17 -2.50
CA ARG A 33 -6.17 -49.81 -2.34
C ARG A 33 -7.17 -49.46 -3.44
N LYS A 34 -8.36 -50.06 -3.43
CA LYS A 34 -9.48 -49.58 -4.26
C LYS A 34 -10.85 -49.43 -3.55
N GLU A 35 -10.94 -49.63 -2.23
CA GLU A 35 -12.22 -49.46 -1.52
C GLU A 35 -12.18 -48.64 -0.20
N GLN A 36 -11.01 -48.19 0.28
CA GLN A 36 -10.86 -47.65 1.64
C GLN A 36 -10.87 -46.11 1.80
N ASP A 37 -11.17 -45.31 0.77
CA ASP A 37 -11.07 -43.83 0.84
C ASP A 37 -12.37 -43.08 0.44
N LYS A 38 -13.55 -43.70 0.55
CA LYS A 38 -14.82 -42.95 0.46
C LYS A 38 -15.12 -42.27 1.80
N LEU A 39 -14.64 -41.04 1.96
CA LEU A 39 -15.01 -40.19 3.09
C LEU A 39 -16.54 -39.97 3.12
N PRO A 40 -17.19 -40.04 4.29
CA PRO A 40 -18.63 -39.81 4.41
C PRO A 40 -18.99 -38.37 4.01
N LEU A 41 -20.17 -38.21 3.41
CA LEU A 41 -20.71 -36.89 3.08
C LEU A 41 -21.37 -36.25 4.30
N LEU A 42 -21.11 -34.97 4.53
CA LEU A 42 -21.81 -34.11 5.47
C LEU A 42 -22.41 -32.93 4.69
N VAL A 43 -23.71 -32.70 4.82
CA VAL A 43 -24.36 -31.51 4.23
C VAL A 43 -24.35 -30.39 5.27
N LEU A 44 -23.74 -29.26 4.94
CA LEU A 44 -23.66 -28.09 5.81
C LEU A 44 -24.79 -27.12 5.46
N GLU A 45 -25.77 -27.00 6.35
CA GLU A 45 -26.98 -26.20 6.12
C GLU A 45 -27.21 -25.09 7.15
N LYS A 46 -26.51 -25.16 8.29
CA LYS A 46 -26.70 -24.28 9.43
C LYS A 46 -25.39 -23.95 10.14
N ASP A 47 -25.45 -22.89 10.92
CA ASP A 47 -24.43 -22.49 11.89
C ASP A 47 -24.19 -23.57 12.95
N ASP A 48 -23.11 -23.44 13.72
CA ASP A 48 -22.74 -24.35 14.81
C ASP A 48 -22.58 -25.83 14.38
N THR A 49 -22.16 -26.07 13.14
CA THR A 49 -22.01 -27.44 12.64
C THR A 49 -20.70 -28.04 13.12
N VAL A 50 -20.80 -28.99 14.04
CA VAL A 50 -19.65 -29.69 14.62
C VAL A 50 -19.23 -30.88 13.76
N VAL A 51 -17.94 -30.96 13.43
CA VAL A 51 -17.34 -32.07 12.69
C VAL A 51 -16.34 -32.83 13.56
N THR A 52 -16.64 -34.11 13.80
CA THR A 52 -15.83 -34.99 14.67
C THR A 52 -15.15 -36.15 13.94
N ARG A 53 -15.40 -36.30 12.64
CA ARG A 53 -14.81 -37.34 11.79
C ARG A 53 -14.47 -36.79 10.41
N SER A 54 -13.50 -37.40 9.74
CA SER A 54 -13.14 -37.06 8.36
C SER A 54 -14.35 -37.15 7.43
N CYS A 55 -14.53 -36.15 6.56
CA CYS A 55 -15.71 -36.07 5.70
C CYS A 55 -15.48 -35.22 4.44
N VAL A 56 -16.39 -35.38 3.48
CA VAL A 56 -16.62 -34.41 2.40
C VAL A 56 -17.78 -33.52 2.80
N ILE A 57 -17.65 -32.21 2.66
CA ILE A 57 -18.70 -31.25 2.98
C ILE A 57 -19.37 -30.76 1.71
N ARG A 58 -20.68 -30.95 1.62
CA ARG A 58 -21.53 -30.34 0.58
C ARG A 58 -22.26 -29.14 1.16
N ILE A 59 -22.24 -28.03 0.44
CA ILE A 59 -22.98 -26.82 0.79
C ILE A 59 -23.98 -26.55 -0.34
N PRO A 60 -25.29 -26.45 -0.06
CA PRO A 60 -26.29 -26.17 -1.08
C PRO A 60 -25.96 -24.89 -1.85
N ALA A 61 -26.16 -24.90 -3.17
CA ALA A 61 -25.82 -23.77 -4.03
C ALA A 61 -26.53 -22.47 -3.59
N GLY A 62 -25.77 -21.38 -3.48
CA GLY A 62 -26.30 -20.08 -3.09
C GLY A 62 -26.65 -19.92 -1.61
N LYS A 63 -26.50 -20.98 -0.78
CA LYS A 63 -26.77 -20.91 0.66
C LYS A 63 -25.85 -19.87 1.32
N VAL A 64 -26.45 -19.03 2.17
CA VAL A 64 -25.76 -18.11 3.06
C VAL A 64 -25.92 -18.65 4.48
N ILE A 65 -24.80 -18.86 5.17
CA ILE A 65 -24.74 -19.38 6.54
C ILE A 65 -23.90 -18.39 7.36
N ALA A 66 -24.57 -17.48 8.03
CA ALA A 66 -23.93 -16.53 8.92
C ALA A 66 -23.51 -17.22 10.23
N ASP A 67 -22.34 -16.87 10.74
CA ASP A 67 -21.90 -17.18 12.11
C ASP A 67 -22.52 -16.16 13.07
N ARG A 68 -23.49 -16.60 13.86
CA ARG A 68 -24.37 -15.75 14.66
C ARG A 68 -23.80 -15.40 16.03
N ASN A 69 -22.93 -16.26 16.56
CA ASN A 69 -22.38 -16.16 17.91
C ASN A 69 -20.87 -15.87 17.91
N GLY A 70 -20.22 -15.85 16.74
CA GLY A 70 -18.80 -15.56 16.59
C GLY A 70 -17.90 -16.76 16.91
N ASP A 71 -18.45 -17.97 17.02
CA ASP A 71 -17.71 -19.19 17.35
C ASP A 71 -17.35 -20.04 16.11
N GLY A 72 -17.91 -19.67 14.94
CA GLY A 72 -17.60 -20.20 13.64
C GLY A 72 -18.59 -21.24 13.12
N VAL A 73 -19.00 -21.08 11.86
CA VAL A 73 -20.04 -21.93 11.23
C VAL A 73 -19.69 -23.40 11.25
N LEU A 74 -18.46 -23.72 10.86
CA LEU A 74 -17.94 -25.09 10.85
C LEU A 74 -16.92 -25.26 11.96
N GLN A 75 -17.28 -26.03 12.99
CA GLN A 75 -16.45 -26.27 14.16
C GLN A 75 -15.79 -27.65 14.10
N ILE A 76 -14.48 -27.68 13.88
CA ILE A 76 -13.73 -28.94 13.81
C ILE A 76 -13.31 -29.37 15.21
N ARG A 77 -13.74 -30.57 15.63
CA ARG A 77 -13.42 -31.15 16.94
C ARG A 77 -12.88 -32.57 16.77
N GLY A 78 -11.57 -32.69 16.70
CA GLY A 78 -10.91 -33.99 16.60
C GLY A 78 -9.49 -33.90 16.06
N LYS A 79 -8.76 -35.00 16.17
CA LYS A 79 -7.36 -35.11 15.74
C LYS A 79 -7.28 -35.86 14.42
N GLY A 80 -6.33 -35.49 13.55
CA GLY A 80 -6.05 -36.22 12.31
C GLY A 80 -7.20 -36.21 11.29
N LEU A 81 -8.15 -35.29 11.41
CA LEU A 81 -9.34 -35.26 10.53
C LEU A 81 -8.97 -34.79 9.12
N ARG A 82 -9.59 -35.40 8.11
CA ARG A 82 -9.47 -35.02 6.70
C ARG A 82 -10.80 -34.42 6.24
N ILE A 83 -10.79 -33.12 5.97
CA ILE A 83 -11.96 -32.35 5.55
C ILE A 83 -11.71 -31.77 4.17
N ARG A 84 -12.65 -32.00 3.26
CA ARG A 84 -12.66 -31.34 1.94
C ARG A 84 -14.05 -30.90 1.54
N PHE A 85 -14.15 -29.85 0.75
CA PHE A 85 -15.44 -29.46 0.18
C PHE A 85 -15.68 -30.25 -1.11
N GLU A 86 -16.94 -30.61 -1.35
CA GLU A 86 -17.37 -31.14 -2.63
C GLU A 86 -17.21 -30.04 -3.71
N PRO A 87 -16.75 -30.36 -4.93
CA PRO A 87 -16.67 -29.38 -6.01
C PRO A 87 -17.97 -28.59 -6.19
N GLY A 88 -17.86 -27.26 -6.22
CA GLY A 88 -19.01 -26.35 -6.31
C GLY A 88 -19.55 -25.87 -4.96
N SER A 89 -19.19 -26.50 -3.84
CA SER A 89 -19.55 -26.03 -2.50
C SER A 89 -18.79 -24.75 -2.14
N VAL A 90 -19.53 -23.74 -1.67
CA VAL A 90 -18.99 -22.45 -1.22
C VAL A 90 -19.62 -22.09 0.11
N LEU A 91 -18.80 -21.99 1.16
CA LEU A 91 -19.24 -21.48 2.45
C LEU A 91 -19.27 -19.96 2.40
N ARG A 92 -20.45 -19.37 2.61
CA ARG A 92 -20.65 -17.92 2.50
C ARG A 92 -21.37 -17.35 3.71
N GLY A 93 -20.76 -16.38 4.37
CA GLY A 93 -21.27 -15.77 5.61
C GLY A 93 -22.36 -14.72 5.43
N ALA A 94 -22.35 -14.02 4.28
CA ALA A 94 -23.27 -12.93 3.99
C ALA A 94 -23.73 -12.94 2.52
N ALA A 95 -24.88 -12.31 2.26
CA ALA A 95 -25.41 -12.16 0.91
C ALA A 95 -24.42 -11.46 -0.03
N LYS A 96 -24.46 -11.79 -1.33
CA LYS A 96 -23.69 -11.05 -2.33
C LYS A 96 -24.14 -9.59 -2.34
N GLY A 97 -23.18 -8.67 -2.33
CA GLY A 97 -23.44 -7.22 -2.27
C GLY A 97 -23.49 -6.62 -0.87
N THR A 98 -23.42 -7.43 0.20
CA THR A 98 -23.16 -6.91 1.54
C THR A 98 -21.83 -6.13 1.53
N PRO A 99 -21.80 -4.87 2.02
CA PRO A 99 -20.56 -4.10 2.12
C PRO A 99 -19.48 -4.86 2.89
N TRP A 100 -18.24 -4.85 2.39
CA TRP A 100 -17.17 -5.68 2.97
C TRP A 100 -16.77 -5.29 4.39
N ASP A 101 -16.98 -4.04 4.77
CA ASP A 101 -16.76 -3.51 6.12
C ASP A 101 -17.84 -3.94 7.12
N ARG A 102 -18.92 -4.56 6.64
CA ARG A 102 -20.00 -5.13 7.45
C ARG A 102 -19.94 -6.65 7.59
N LEU A 103 -18.97 -7.30 6.95
CA LEU A 103 -18.79 -8.75 7.08
C LEU A 103 -18.32 -9.08 8.51
N GLN A 104 -18.90 -10.13 9.07
CA GLN A 104 -18.68 -10.56 10.46
C GLN A 104 -18.45 -12.08 10.52
N GLY A 105 -18.16 -12.57 11.72
CA GLY A 105 -18.08 -14.01 12.00
C GLY A 105 -16.86 -14.72 11.40
N ILE A 106 -16.85 -16.04 11.63
CA ILE A 106 -15.81 -16.98 11.25
C ILE A 106 -16.42 -18.08 10.37
N GLY A 107 -15.82 -18.39 9.24
CA GLY A 107 -16.30 -19.47 8.37
C GLY A 107 -16.02 -20.86 8.95
N LEU A 108 -14.76 -21.14 9.26
CA LEU A 108 -14.34 -22.42 9.86
C LEU A 108 -13.43 -22.15 11.06
N ARG A 109 -13.74 -22.81 12.18
CA ARG A 109 -12.93 -22.76 13.39
C ARG A 109 -12.43 -24.16 13.78
N ALA A 110 -11.16 -24.24 14.17
CA ALA A 110 -10.59 -25.42 14.80
C ALA A 110 -9.73 -24.99 15.98
N GLU A 111 -9.83 -25.72 17.10
CA GLU A 111 -9.03 -25.48 18.30
C GLU A 111 -8.57 -26.83 18.86
N GLY A 112 -7.26 -27.00 19.07
CA GLY A 112 -6.71 -28.26 19.61
C GLY A 112 -6.84 -29.46 18.66
N ALA A 113 -6.67 -29.25 17.35
CA ALA A 113 -6.88 -30.25 16.30
C ALA A 113 -5.57 -30.62 15.56
N PRO A 114 -4.60 -31.28 16.23
CA PRO A 114 -3.35 -31.69 15.60
C PRO A 114 -3.59 -32.69 14.45
N GLY A 115 -2.78 -32.59 13.41
CA GLY A 115 -2.85 -33.45 12.22
C GLY A 115 -4.06 -33.18 11.31
N LEU A 116 -4.78 -32.08 11.51
CA LEU A 116 -5.90 -31.68 10.64
C LEU A 116 -5.42 -31.50 9.18
N ARG A 117 -6.25 -31.92 8.22
CA ARG A 117 -6.05 -31.76 6.78
C ARG A 117 -7.27 -31.08 6.17
N LEU A 118 -7.11 -29.87 5.65
CA LEU A 118 -8.14 -29.09 4.96
C LEU A 118 -7.74 -28.95 3.49
N SER A 119 -8.65 -29.34 2.57
CA SER A 119 -8.36 -29.28 1.12
C SER A 119 -9.57 -28.85 0.28
N GLY A 120 -9.35 -27.98 -0.71
CA GLY A 120 -10.37 -27.61 -1.70
C GLY A 120 -11.49 -26.73 -1.16
N LEU A 121 -11.24 -25.96 -0.09
CA LEU A 121 -12.24 -25.12 0.56
C LEU A 121 -12.49 -23.82 -0.21
N LYS A 122 -13.73 -23.34 -0.21
CA LYS A 122 -14.10 -21.99 -0.68
C LYS A 122 -14.89 -21.29 0.42
N VAL A 123 -14.33 -20.25 1.04
CA VAL A 123 -14.87 -19.59 2.24
C VAL A 123 -14.88 -18.07 2.08
N HIS A 124 -16.06 -17.48 1.88
CA HIS A 124 -16.24 -16.08 1.49
C HIS A 124 -17.24 -15.33 2.39
N GLY A 125 -17.18 -13.99 2.42
CA GLY A 125 -18.19 -13.19 3.12
C GLY A 125 -18.13 -13.27 4.65
N TYR A 126 -16.95 -13.54 5.23
CA TYR A 126 -16.71 -13.54 6.68
C TYR A 126 -15.70 -12.47 7.07
N LYS A 127 -15.67 -12.12 8.36
CA LYS A 127 -14.56 -11.33 8.92
C LYS A 127 -13.28 -12.13 9.05
N VAL A 128 -13.42 -13.40 9.41
CA VAL A 128 -12.34 -14.37 9.41
C VAL A 128 -12.76 -15.57 8.57
N GLY A 129 -11.99 -15.90 7.53
CA GLY A 129 -12.29 -17.10 6.74
C GLY A 129 -12.10 -18.36 7.57
N LEU A 130 -10.85 -18.63 7.96
CA LEU A 130 -10.46 -19.74 8.82
C LEU A 130 -9.74 -19.23 10.07
N PHE A 131 -10.13 -19.70 11.25
CA PHE A 131 -9.40 -19.51 12.50
C PHE A 131 -8.96 -20.86 13.07
N LEU A 132 -7.65 -21.12 13.04
CA LEU A 132 -7.05 -22.39 13.40
C LEU A 132 -6.06 -22.16 14.53
N LYS A 133 -6.39 -22.69 15.71
CA LYS A 133 -5.67 -22.42 16.95
C LYS A 133 -5.18 -23.71 17.58
N ASP A 134 -3.93 -23.75 18.04
CA ASP A 134 -3.34 -24.94 18.68
C ASP A 134 -3.51 -26.21 17.77
N CYS A 135 -3.27 -26.06 16.47
CA CYS A 135 -3.45 -27.08 15.42
C CYS A 135 -2.10 -27.50 14.82
N ASP A 136 -1.34 -28.30 15.55
CA ASP A 136 -0.01 -28.75 15.11
C ASP A 136 -0.07 -29.71 13.93
N ASP A 137 1.01 -29.73 13.14
CA ASP A 137 1.16 -30.59 11.96
C ASP A 137 -0.02 -30.46 10.98
N LEU A 138 -0.67 -29.29 10.92
CA LEU A 138 -1.80 -28.95 10.07
C LEU A 138 -1.42 -28.90 8.58
N LEU A 139 -2.34 -29.29 7.69
CA LEU A 139 -2.29 -28.97 6.26
C LEU A 139 -3.51 -28.14 5.87
N VAL A 140 -3.26 -26.99 5.25
CA VAL A 140 -4.26 -26.24 4.50
C VAL A 140 -3.80 -26.16 3.06
N GLU A 141 -4.58 -26.72 2.15
CA GLU A 141 -4.29 -26.65 0.71
C GLU A 141 -5.51 -26.32 -0.14
N GLU A 142 -5.29 -25.67 -1.28
CA GLU A 142 -6.34 -25.39 -2.26
C GLU A 142 -7.54 -24.64 -1.66
N LEU A 143 -7.24 -23.62 -0.85
CA LEU A 143 -8.21 -22.72 -0.24
C LEU A 143 -8.43 -21.49 -1.13
N ASP A 144 -9.68 -21.18 -1.45
CA ASP A 144 -10.09 -19.85 -1.88
C ASP A 144 -10.80 -19.14 -0.73
N ALA A 145 -10.18 -18.08 -0.22
CA ALA A 145 -10.72 -17.25 0.85
C ALA A 145 -10.86 -15.78 0.40
N SER A 146 -11.19 -15.58 -0.87
CA SER A 146 -11.46 -14.27 -1.46
C SER A 146 -12.77 -13.65 -0.97
N ASP A 147 -12.97 -12.35 -1.22
CA ASP A 147 -14.23 -11.65 -0.92
C ASP A 147 -14.64 -11.69 0.57
N ASN A 148 -13.64 -11.74 1.46
CA ASN A 148 -13.79 -11.58 2.91
C ASN A 148 -13.62 -10.12 3.33
N PHE A 149 -13.75 -9.85 4.62
CA PHE A 149 -13.76 -8.51 5.20
C PHE A 149 -12.63 -7.61 4.69
N ARG A 150 -13.01 -6.35 4.45
CA ARG A 150 -12.09 -5.23 4.33
C ARG A 150 -12.78 -3.91 4.64
N GLN A 151 -12.05 -3.02 5.29
CA GLN A 151 -12.51 -1.69 5.61
C GLN A 151 -12.72 -0.87 4.33
N ARG A 152 -13.70 0.02 4.38
CA ARG A 152 -13.86 1.06 3.38
C ARG A 152 -12.82 2.15 3.63
N LEU A 153 -12.08 2.54 2.59
CA LEU A 153 -11.04 3.56 2.69
C LEU A 153 -11.63 4.96 2.66
N GLY A 154 -11.09 5.85 3.50
CA GLY A 154 -11.39 7.28 3.50
C GLY A 154 -10.57 8.06 2.47
N SER A 155 -9.38 7.57 2.13
CA SER A 155 -8.48 8.15 1.14
C SER A 155 -9.13 8.17 -0.24
N THR A 156 -8.93 9.28 -0.97
CA THR A 156 -9.46 9.49 -2.31
C THR A 156 -8.31 9.69 -3.31
N PRO A 157 -8.55 9.69 -4.62
CA PRO A 157 -7.50 10.02 -5.60
C PRO A 157 -6.82 11.37 -5.32
N GLU A 158 -7.51 12.32 -4.70
CA GLU A 158 -7.05 13.69 -4.50
C GLU A 158 -6.36 13.96 -3.15
N ARG A 159 -6.54 13.09 -2.15
CA ARG A 159 -5.92 13.23 -0.81
C ARG A 159 -5.95 11.92 -0.01
N GLU A 160 -5.00 11.79 0.91
CA GLU A 160 -5.02 10.75 1.94
C GLU A 160 -6.06 11.04 3.03
N ASP A 161 -6.46 10.00 3.75
CA ASP A 161 -7.19 10.07 5.02
C ASP A 161 -6.40 9.32 6.11
N ALA A 162 -6.05 10.02 7.20
CA ALA A 162 -5.26 9.45 8.29
C ALA A 162 -5.97 8.28 9.01
N MET A 163 -7.30 8.16 8.89
CA MET A 163 -8.05 7.05 9.50
C MET A 163 -7.80 5.70 8.82
N ASP A 164 -7.19 5.68 7.64
CA ASP A 164 -6.84 4.44 6.94
C ASP A 164 -5.58 3.76 7.50
N TRP A 165 -4.95 4.25 8.56
CA TRP A 165 -3.74 3.66 9.13
C TRP A 165 -4.00 2.35 9.92
N LEU A 166 -3.14 1.33 9.73
CA LEU A 166 -3.31 -0.01 10.32
C LEU A 166 -2.55 -0.26 11.64
N PHE A 167 -1.79 0.66 12.21
CA PHE A 167 -1.14 0.58 13.54
C PHE A 167 -0.83 -0.85 14.11
N PRO A 168 0.05 -1.65 13.47
CA PRO A 168 0.22 -3.09 13.74
C PRO A 168 0.93 -3.45 15.06
N HIS A 169 1.36 -2.46 15.83
CA HIS A 169 2.28 -2.56 16.98
C HIS A 169 1.80 -3.40 18.19
N ARG A 170 0.62 -4.04 18.13
CA ARG A 170 0.07 -4.89 19.20
C ARG A 170 -0.74 -6.06 18.61
N ASN A 171 -0.42 -7.29 19.01
CA ASN A 171 -1.22 -8.48 18.69
C ASN A 171 -1.27 -9.54 19.81
N ASP A 172 -0.88 -9.21 21.04
CA ASP A 172 -0.89 -10.18 22.16
C ASP A 172 -2.29 -10.70 22.52
N GLU A 173 -3.33 -9.93 22.21
CA GLU A 173 -4.74 -10.27 22.46
C GLU A 173 -5.47 -10.62 21.15
N GLY A 174 -4.74 -10.85 20.06
CA GLY A 174 -5.31 -11.10 18.74
C GLY A 174 -5.99 -9.87 18.12
N GLN A 175 -5.47 -8.67 18.42
CA GLN A 175 -6.00 -7.39 17.93
C GLN A 175 -6.09 -7.37 16.40
N TRP A 176 -5.16 -8.01 15.67
CA TRP A 176 -5.18 -8.05 14.21
C TRP A 176 -6.43 -8.77 13.69
N ARG A 177 -6.75 -9.95 14.26
CA ARG A 177 -7.98 -10.71 13.94
C ARG A 177 -9.23 -9.90 14.26
N GLN A 178 -9.28 -9.30 15.46
CA GLN A 178 -10.45 -8.60 15.96
C GLN A 178 -10.73 -7.30 15.21
N LYS A 179 -9.70 -6.53 14.86
CA LYS A 179 -9.85 -5.22 14.20
C LYS A 179 -9.91 -5.34 12.68
N TRP A 180 -9.03 -6.14 12.09
CA TRP A 180 -8.77 -6.11 10.64
C TRP A 180 -9.11 -7.41 9.92
N GLY A 181 -9.48 -8.47 10.64
CA GLY A 181 -9.86 -9.75 10.06
C GLY A 181 -8.68 -10.48 9.41
N ALA A 182 -8.97 -11.65 8.83
CA ALA A 182 -8.00 -12.48 8.12
C ALA A 182 -8.69 -13.50 7.22
N ALA A 183 -8.12 -13.77 6.04
CA ALA A 183 -8.58 -14.90 5.23
C ALA A 183 -8.23 -16.24 5.92
N LEU A 184 -7.03 -16.35 6.47
CA LEU A 184 -6.53 -17.52 7.20
C LEU A 184 -5.69 -17.07 8.40
N TYR A 185 -6.17 -17.34 9.62
CA TYR A 185 -5.49 -17.00 10.86
C TYR A 185 -5.04 -18.27 11.58
N LEU A 186 -3.72 -18.47 11.68
CA LEU A 186 -3.11 -19.56 12.44
C LEU A 186 -2.55 -19.00 13.74
N GLU A 187 -2.98 -19.56 14.86
CA GLU A 187 -2.52 -19.15 16.18
C GLU A 187 -1.90 -20.33 16.94
N ARG A 188 -0.65 -20.17 17.39
CA ARG A 188 0.07 -21.16 18.21
C ARG A 188 0.08 -22.56 17.61
N CYS A 189 0.34 -22.63 16.31
CA CYS A 189 0.52 -23.90 15.60
C CYS A 189 2.00 -24.21 15.40
N GLU A 190 2.36 -25.48 15.50
CA GLU A 190 3.68 -25.99 15.16
C GLU A 190 3.66 -26.78 13.85
N ARG A 191 4.63 -26.54 12.98
CA ARG A 191 4.83 -27.21 11.69
C ARG A 191 3.61 -27.22 10.73
N PRO A 192 2.79 -26.15 10.63
CA PRO A 192 1.71 -26.13 9.65
C PRO A 192 2.25 -26.04 8.22
N VAL A 193 1.53 -26.63 7.27
CA VAL A 193 1.76 -26.49 5.84
C VAL A 193 0.60 -25.72 5.23
N VAL A 194 0.89 -24.60 4.57
CA VAL A 194 -0.09 -23.75 3.89
C VAL A 194 0.33 -23.56 2.44
N ARG A 195 -0.46 -24.09 1.50
CA ARG A 195 -0.11 -24.04 0.08
C ARG A 195 -1.29 -23.89 -0.85
N ARG A 196 -1.07 -23.30 -2.03
CA ARG A 196 -2.12 -23.11 -3.05
C ARG A 196 -3.35 -22.39 -2.48
N VAL A 197 -3.14 -21.45 -1.56
CA VAL A 197 -4.16 -20.55 -1.04
C VAL A 197 -4.30 -19.36 -1.98
N ARG A 198 -5.54 -19.00 -2.30
CA ARG A 198 -5.90 -17.80 -3.06
C ARG A 198 -6.71 -16.85 -2.19
N VAL A 199 -6.28 -15.61 -2.11
CA VAL A 199 -7.03 -14.51 -1.46
C VAL A 199 -6.97 -13.30 -2.36
N ARG A 200 -8.13 -12.81 -2.79
CA ARG A 200 -8.31 -11.54 -3.51
C ARG A 200 -9.46 -10.75 -2.88
N ARG A 201 -9.48 -9.44 -3.09
CA ARG A 201 -10.58 -8.58 -2.65
C ARG A 201 -10.86 -8.80 -1.15
N GLY A 202 -9.83 -8.69 -0.34
CA GLY A 202 -9.88 -8.80 1.13
C GLY A 202 -8.88 -7.82 1.75
N GLN A 203 -8.86 -7.74 3.07
CA GLN A 203 -7.90 -6.90 3.78
C GLN A 203 -6.61 -7.63 4.10
N ASN A 204 -6.71 -8.79 4.76
CA ASN A 204 -5.55 -9.57 5.17
C ASN A 204 -5.62 -10.99 4.63
N GLY A 205 -4.49 -11.50 4.13
CA GLY A 205 -4.32 -12.86 3.64
C GLY A 205 -4.07 -13.84 4.77
N ILE A 206 -2.83 -14.30 4.88
CA ILE A 206 -2.39 -15.30 5.86
C ILE A 206 -1.81 -14.59 7.08
N ILE A 207 -2.28 -14.93 8.29
CA ILE A 207 -1.69 -14.45 9.54
C ILE A 207 -1.14 -15.63 10.33
N LEU A 208 0.13 -15.51 10.71
CA LEU A 208 0.87 -16.42 11.59
C LEU A 208 1.09 -15.72 12.93
N ASP A 209 0.40 -16.20 13.96
CA ASP A 209 0.47 -15.65 15.29
C ASP A 209 1.06 -16.68 16.26
N ARG A 210 2.30 -16.45 16.72
CA ARG A 210 3.08 -17.39 17.55
C ARG A 210 3.21 -18.77 16.89
N VAL A 211 3.45 -18.80 15.59
CA VAL A 211 3.59 -20.02 14.79
C VAL A 211 5.06 -20.38 14.61
N ARG A 212 5.38 -21.67 14.71
CA ARG A 212 6.76 -22.18 14.56
C ARG A 212 6.86 -23.24 13.47
N GLY A 213 7.89 -23.17 12.64
CA GLY A 213 8.21 -24.24 11.69
C GLY A 213 7.26 -24.37 10.50
N ALA A 214 6.49 -23.33 10.18
CA ALA A 214 5.53 -23.35 9.09
C ALA A 214 6.22 -23.49 7.72
N LYS A 215 5.52 -24.15 6.78
CA LYS A 215 5.86 -24.17 5.36
C LYS A 215 4.75 -23.46 4.59
N VAL A 216 5.03 -22.26 4.10
CA VAL A 216 4.08 -21.41 3.38
C VAL A 216 4.56 -21.22 1.94
N TYR A 217 3.93 -21.87 0.97
CA TYR A 217 4.40 -21.81 -0.42
C TYR A 217 3.31 -21.92 -1.48
N ASP A 218 3.57 -21.40 -2.68
CA ASP A 218 2.65 -21.42 -3.82
C ASP A 218 1.29 -20.75 -3.52
N ASN A 219 1.28 -19.73 -2.67
CA ASN A 219 0.07 -18.97 -2.36
C ASN A 219 0.00 -17.67 -3.18
N ASP A 220 -1.20 -17.22 -3.50
CA ASP A 220 -1.47 -15.90 -4.10
C ASP A 220 -2.44 -15.13 -3.20
N CYS A 221 -1.87 -14.28 -2.35
CA CYS A 221 -2.59 -13.35 -1.48
C CYS A 221 -2.28 -11.92 -1.94
N SER A 222 -2.65 -11.61 -3.18
CA SER A 222 -2.41 -10.31 -3.82
C SER A 222 -3.65 -9.42 -3.84
N PHE A 223 -3.47 -8.13 -4.14
CA PHE A 223 -4.56 -7.16 -4.31
C PHE A 223 -5.44 -7.03 -3.07
N LEU A 224 -4.78 -6.81 -1.93
CA LEU A 224 -5.38 -6.70 -0.62
C LEU A 224 -5.20 -5.28 -0.07
N SER A 225 -6.12 -4.82 0.77
CA SER A 225 -6.05 -3.49 1.38
C SER A 225 -5.27 -3.45 2.70
N GLY A 226 -4.57 -4.53 3.04
CA GLY A 226 -3.83 -4.72 4.29
C GLY A 226 -2.58 -5.55 4.04
N TRP A 227 -2.51 -6.74 4.63
CA TRP A 227 -1.30 -7.58 4.57
C TRP A 227 -1.47 -8.85 3.74
N GLY A 228 -0.52 -9.14 2.86
CA GLY A 228 -0.46 -10.42 2.14
C GLY A 228 -0.16 -11.58 3.09
N LEU A 229 0.88 -11.40 3.90
CA LEU A 229 1.31 -12.28 4.98
C LEU A 229 1.67 -11.43 6.21
N ALA A 230 1.22 -11.82 7.40
CA ALA A 230 1.61 -11.17 8.65
C ALA A 230 2.13 -12.18 9.67
N LEU A 231 3.24 -11.86 10.33
CA LEU A 231 3.89 -12.67 11.37
C LEU A 231 3.93 -11.88 12.68
N TRP A 232 3.45 -12.50 13.75
CA TRP A 232 3.65 -12.04 15.13
C TRP A 232 4.38 -13.13 15.89
N ARG A 233 5.57 -12.85 16.45
CA ARG A 233 6.36 -13.82 17.26
C ARG A 233 6.49 -15.20 16.62
N SER A 234 6.65 -15.24 15.30
CA SER A 234 6.63 -16.46 14.50
C SER A 234 8.03 -16.76 13.97
N SER A 235 8.48 -18.00 14.14
CA SER A 235 9.89 -18.36 13.99
C SER A 235 10.12 -19.69 13.27
N ASP A 236 11.32 -19.89 12.77
CA ASP A 236 11.75 -21.12 12.10
C ASP A 236 10.90 -21.47 10.85
N ASN A 237 10.22 -20.48 10.25
CA ASN A 237 9.31 -20.72 9.12
C ASN A 237 10.04 -20.69 7.77
N VAL A 238 9.51 -21.42 6.79
CA VAL A 238 9.96 -21.42 5.39
C VAL A 238 8.83 -20.88 4.52
N ILE A 239 9.06 -19.72 3.90
CA ILE A 239 8.07 -18.93 3.17
C ILE A 239 8.59 -18.71 1.75
N THR A 240 8.12 -19.48 0.78
CA THR A 240 8.73 -19.50 -0.55
C THR A 240 7.74 -19.52 -1.68
N ARG A 241 8.06 -18.88 -2.81
CA ARG A 241 7.22 -18.90 -4.03
C ARG A 241 5.77 -18.45 -3.78
N ASN A 242 5.58 -17.43 -2.96
CA ASN A 242 4.27 -16.79 -2.79
C ASN A 242 4.17 -15.48 -3.58
N ALA A 243 2.96 -15.11 -3.98
CA ALA A 243 2.63 -13.79 -4.50
C ALA A 243 1.86 -12.99 -3.44
N PHE A 244 2.46 -11.91 -2.99
CA PHE A 244 1.91 -10.91 -2.07
C PHE A 244 1.88 -9.52 -2.72
N ASP A 245 1.71 -9.50 -4.04
CA ASP A 245 1.70 -8.26 -4.82
C ASP A 245 0.46 -7.39 -4.55
N PHE A 246 0.59 -6.08 -4.68
CA PHE A 246 -0.51 -5.12 -4.53
C PHE A 246 -1.22 -5.22 -3.17
N CYS A 247 -0.47 -5.37 -2.07
CA CYS A 247 -1.01 -5.27 -0.71
C CYS A 247 -0.82 -3.83 -0.19
N VAL A 248 -1.78 -2.97 -0.50
CA VAL A 248 -1.64 -1.51 -0.36
C VAL A 248 -2.98 -0.83 -0.06
N ARG A 249 -2.99 0.26 0.72
CA ARG A 249 -4.20 1.08 0.91
C ARG A 249 -4.02 2.59 0.76
N GLY A 250 -2.84 3.13 1.05
CA GLY A 250 -2.56 4.56 0.96
C GLY A 250 -1.73 4.97 -0.23
N TYR A 251 -2.34 5.08 -1.42
CA TYR A 251 -1.61 5.49 -2.63
C TYR A 251 -2.50 6.21 -3.66
N SER A 252 -1.97 7.29 -4.22
CA SER A 252 -2.47 7.90 -5.45
C SER A 252 -1.30 8.42 -6.28
N HIS A 253 -1.15 7.91 -7.50
CA HIS A 253 0.02 8.18 -8.34
C HIS A 253 0.19 9.68 -8.59
N GLY A 254 1.36 10.21 -8.24
CA GLY A 254 1.67 11.64 -8.37
C GLY A 254 1.02 12.55 -7.33
N VAL A 255 0.21 12.01 -6.41
CA VAL A 255 -0.48 12.80 -5.36
C VAL A 255 0.03 12.46 -3.97
N TYR A 256 0.00 11.19 -3.54
CA TYR A 256 0.52 10.74 -2.24
C TYR A 256 0.92 9.26 -2.27
N ASN A 257 1.88 8.89 -1.43
CA ASN A 257 2.47 7.54 -1.39
C ASN A 257 2.74 7.12 0.06
N ARG A 258 1.67 6.88 0.82
CA ARG A 258 1.73 6.78 2.28
C ARG A 258 1.83 5.35 2.77
N GLY A 259 1.31 4.38 2.01
CA GLY A 259 1.28 2.96 2.39
C GLY A 259 0.32 2.65 3.54
N GLN A 260 0.35 3.45 4.61
CA GLN A 260 -0.55 3.42 5.78
C GLN A 260 -0.46 2.10 6.55
N ASP A 261 0.77 1.64 6.80
CA ASP A 261 1.15 0.37 7.45
C ASP A 261 0.53 -0.88 6.78
N SER A 262 0.18 -0.79 5.49
CA SER A 262 -0.07 -1.98 4.66
C SER A 262 1.25 -2.50 4.08
N ALA A 263 1.33 -3.80 3.85
CA ALA A 263 2.57 -4.42 3.40
C ALA A 263 2.29 -5.74 2.66
N GLY A 264 3.16 -6.11 1.72
CA GLY A 264 3.14 -7.46 1.18
C GLY A 264 3.41 -8.50 2.28
N ILE A 265 4.46 -8.25 3.08
CA ILE A 265 4.80 -9.05 4.26
C ILE A 265 5.00 -8.13 5.46
N LEU A 266 4.31 -8.41 6.57
CA LEU A 266 4.47 -7.76 7.87
C LEU A 266 5.13 -8.73 8.86
N MET A 267 6.14 -8.31 9.62
CA MET A 267 6.84 -9.17 10.60
C MET A 267 7.18 -8.44 11.90
N PHE A 268 6.40 -8.71 12.95
CA PHE A 268 6.45 -7.95 14.20
C PHE A 268 6.78 -8.86 15.40
N GLU A 269 7.51 -8.28 16.35
CA GLU A 269 7.89 -8.88 17.64
C GLU A 269 8.72 -10.14 17.51
N GLN A 270 10.04 -10.01 17.61
CA GLN A 270 10.98 -11.11 17.88
C GLN A 270 10.83 -12.36 16.98
N CYS A 271 10.57 -12.14 15.69
CA CYS A 271 10.51 -13.19 14.68
C CYS A 271 11.93 -13.61 14.27
N GLN A 272 12.24 -14.90 14.33
CA GLN A 272 13.62 -15.37 14.15
C GLN A 272 13.75 -16.60 13.28
N ARG A 273 14.89 -16.70 12.58
CA ARG A 273 15.28 -17.85 11.75
C ARG A 273 14.26 -18.23 10.67
N ASN A 274 13.51 -17.25 10.18
CA ASN A 274 12.61 -17.43 9.05
C ASN A 274 13.39 -17.36 7.72
N TYR A 275 12.95 -18.13 6.74
CA TYR A 275 13.57 -18.20 5.42
C TYR A 275 12.56 -17.81 4.34
N PHE A 276 12.79 -16.67 3.71
CA PHE A 276 11.96 -16.08 2.67
C PHE A 276 12.66 -16.20 1.32
N ALA A 277 12.11 -16.97 0.38
CA ALA A 277 12.75 -17.15 -0.92
C ALA A 277 11.80 -17.13 -2.12
N GLU A 278 12.21 -16.44 -3.18
CA GLU A 278 11.47 -16.39 -4.45
C GLU A 278 10.00 -15.93 -4.31
N ASN A 279 9.70 -15.07 -3.32
CA ASN A 279 8.38 -14.45 -3.20
C ASN A 279 8.31 -13.18 -4.08
N SER A 280 7.16 -12.96 -4.71
CA SER A 280 6.83 -11.69 -5.35
C SER A 280 6.05 -10.83 -4.37
N VAL A 281 6.61 -9.68 -4.03
CA VAL A 281 6.12 -8.79 -2.97
C VAL A 281 6.15 -7.35 -3.50
N THR A 282 5.53 -7.16 -4.66
CA THR A 282 5.60 -5.89 -5.40
C THR A 282 4.37 -5.01 -5.16
N HIS A 283 4.47 -3.71 -5.39
CA HIS A 283 3.32 -2.80 -5.36
C HIS A 283 2.58 -2.73 -4.00
N GLY A 284 3.26 -3.08 -2.90
CA GLY A 284 2.70 -2.98 -1.55
C GLY A 284 2.68 -1.54 -1.01
N GLY A 285 2.12 -1.35 0.19
CA GLY A 285 2.42 -0.18 1.01
C GLY A 285 3.93 -0.13 1.23
N ASP A 286 4.43 -1.06 2.02
CA ASP A 286 5.80 -1.57 1.90
C ASP A 286 5.82 -2.95 1.22
N GLY A 287 6.96 -3.33 0.65
CA GLY A 287 7.15 -4.72 0.24
C GLY A 287 7.21 -5.61 1.49
N PHE A 288 8.21 -5.36 2.33
CA PHE A 288 8.39 -6.00 3.63
C PHE A 288 8.44 -4.93 4.72
N PHE A 289 7.67 -5.10 5.81
CA PHE A 289 7.66 -4.20 6.95
C PHE A 289 7.88 -4.97 8.26
N GLY A 290 9.07 -4.78 8.83
CA GLY A 290 9.57 -5.45 10.02
C GLY A 290 9.82 -4.49 11.17
N LEU A 291 9.36 -4.88 12.36
CA LEU A 291 9.67 -4.19 13.61
C LEU A 291 9.95 -5.21 14.72
N SER A 292 11.13 -5.10 15.34
CA SER A 292 11.54 -6.00 16.44
C SER A 292 10.61 -6.02 17.64
N GLY A 293 9.81 -4.95 17.81
CA GLY A 293 8.64 -4.92 18.68
C GLY A 293 8.82 -4.13 19.97
N ARG A 294 7.69 -3.78 20.58
CA ARG A 294 7.60 -3.04 21.84
C ARG A 294 8.16 -3.83 23.02
N GLU A 295 7.99 -5.15 23.05
CA GLU A 295 8.55 -5.98 24.12
C GLU A 295 10.07 -6.00 24.06
N ALA A 296 10.63 -6.18 22.85
CA ALA A 296 12.08 -6.11 22.62
C ALA A 296 12.64 -4.76 23.07
N LEU A 297 11.97 -3.66 22.76
CA LEU A 297 12.37 -2.30 23.15
C LEU A 297 12.19 -2.01 24.64
N GLY A 298 11.47 -2.84 25.40
CA GLY A 298 11.14 -2.55 26.81
C GLY A 298 10.04 -1.51 27.00
N GLN A 299 9.24 -1.26 25.97
CA GLN A 299 8.03 -0.41 26.00
C GLN A 299 6.78 -1.18 26.46
N SER A 300 6.94 -2.47 26.74
CA SER A 300 5.95 -3.37 27.33
C SER A 300 6.58 -4.09 28.52
N LYS A 301 5.76 -4.58 29.45
CA LYS A 301 6.23 -5.31 30.64
C LYS A 301 7.04 -6.55 30.21
N PRO A 302 8.23 -6.78 30.78
CA PRO A 302 9.04 -7.94 30.42
C PRO A 302 8.31 -9.25 30.80
N PRO A 303 8.51 -10.35 30.04
CA PRO A 303 7.83 -11.62 30.30
C PRO A 303 8.12 -12.23 31.68
N ARG A 304 9.30 -11.93 32.24
CA ARG A 304 9.74 -12.42 33.56
C ARG A 304 10.76 -11.50 34.21
N LYS A 305 10.94 -11.63 35.53
CA LYS A 305 12.01 -10.93 36.28
C LYS A 305 13.38 -11.34 35.75
N GLY A 306 14.30 -10.38 35.61
CA GLY A 306 15.65 -10.62 35.10
C GLY A 306 15.70 -10.95 33.60
N TRP A 307 14.67 -10.58 32.83
CA TRP A 307 14.67 -10.74 31.38
C TRP A 307 15.79 -9.91 30.74
N SER A 308 16.58 -10.54 29.87
CA SER A 308 17.66 -9.87 29.16
C SER A 308 17.16 -9.31 27.84
N TYR A 309 17.43 -8.02 27.63
CA TYR A 309 17.16 -7.26 26.41
C TYR A 309 18.24 -7.43 25.32
N LYS A 310 19.37 -8.09 25.64
CA LYS A 310 20.49 -8.26 24.73
C LYS A 310 20.09 -9.16 23.54
N GLY A 311 20.30 -8.67 22.33
CA GLY A 311 19.98 -9.35 21.07
C GLY A 311 18.50 -9.66 20.89
N ARG A 312 17.61 -8.96 21.60
CA ARG A 312 16.16 -9.11 21.46
C ARG A 312 15.66 -8.30 20.30
N GLY A 313 15.04 -8.99 19.34
CA GLY A 313 14.42 -8.38 18.19
C GLY A 313 14.19 -9.42 17.10
N ASN A 314 13.77 -8.95 15.94
CA ASN A 314 13.79 -9.78 14.73
C ASN A 314 15.24 -10.17 14.46
N ARG A 315 15.51 -11.46 14.25
CA ARG A 315 16.89 -11.92 14.08
C ARG A 315 17.09 -13.13 13.20
N GLU A 316 18.25 -13.18 12.55
CA GLU A 316 18.72 -14.35 11.79
C GLU A 316 17.73 -14.78 10.69
N ASN A 317 16.91 -13.86 10.16
CA ASN A 317 16.06 -14.18 9.02
C ASN A 317 16.86 -14.03 7.72
N VAL A 318 16.42 -14.78 6.70
CA VAL A 318 17.10 -14.85 5.41
C VAL A 318 16.11 -14.54 4.30
N PHE A 319 16.46 -13.57 3.46
CA PHE A 319 15.67 -13.12 2.31
C PHE A 319 16.48 -13.33 1.04
N VAL A 320 16.07 -14.27 0.20
CA VAL A 320 16.81 -14.61 -1.02
C VAL A 320 15.96 -14.63 -2.28
N ARG A 321 16.39 -13.90 -3.32
CA ARG A 321 15.72 -13.86 -4.64
C ARG A 321 14.23 -13.45 -4.59
N ASN A 322 13.84 -12.66 -3.62
CA ASN A 322 12.50 -12.05 -3.58
C ASN A 322 12.47 -10.79 -4.48
N ASP A 323 11.27 -10.37 -4.86
CA ASP A 323 11.04 -9.09 -5.55
C ASP A 323 10.24 -8.13 -4.65
N PHE A 324 10.92 -7.11 -4.13
CA PHE A 324 10.38 -6.07 -3.24
C PHE A 324 10.29 -4.72 -3.96
N SER A 325 9.71 -4.72 -5.15
CA SER A 325 9.71 -3.57 -6.04
C SER A 325 8.39 -2.81 -6.06
N TYR A 326 8.47 -1.54 -6.44
CA TYR A 326 7.31 -0.68 -6.69
C TYR A 326 6.43 -0.42 -5.46
N ALA A 327 6.99 -0.48 -4.25
CA ALA A 327 6.27 -0.12 -3.03
C ALA A 327 5.91 1.38 -3.00
N ALA A 328 4.77 1.68 -2.37
CA ALA A 328 4.33 3.05 -2.09
C ALA A 328 5.21 3.76 -1.05
N GLY A 329 5.84 3.01 -0.14
CA GLY A 329 6.84 3.46 0.80
C GLY A 329 8.19 2.81 0.51
N HIS A 330 8.53 1.81 1.32
CA HIS A 330 9.81 1.10 1.33
C HIS A 330 9.71 -0.25 0.62
N GLY A 331 10.76 -0.63 -0.12
CA GLY A 331 10.84 -1.99 -0.65
C GLY A 331 10.96 -3.01 0.49
N PHE A 332 11.92 -2.77 1.37
CA PHE A 332 12.19 -3.56 2.56
C PHE A 332 12.45 -2.62 3.73
N GLU A 333 11.65 -2.70 4.77
CA GLU A 333 11.83 -1.97 6.01
C GLU A 333 12.00 -2.97 7.14
N GLU A 334 13.09 -2.83 7.91
CA GLU A 334 13.31 -3.59 9.13
C GLU A 334 14.02 -2.70 10.15
N THR A 335 13.42 -2.59 11.35
CA THR A 335 13.94 -1.71 12.41
C THR A 335 14.28 -2.50 13.68
N PHE A 336 15.44 -2.20 14.27
CA PHE A 336 16.01 -2.82 15.48
C PHE A 336 16.38 -4.32 15.34
N ALA A 337 16.61 -4.81 14.11
CA ALA A 337 16.85 -6.22 13.87
C ALA A 337 18.33 -6.62 13.99
N PHE A 338 18.58 -7.93 14.05
CA PHE A 338 19.91 -8.50 14.22
C PHE A 338 20.22 -9.57 13.17
N ASP A 339 21.41 -9.53 12.59
CA ASP A 339 21.97 -10.63 11.79
C ASP A 339 21.08 -11.05 10.61
N GLU A 340 20.36 -10.10 10.02
CA GLU A 340 19.50 -10.29 8.85
C GLU A 340 20.33 -10.48 7.57
N ILE A 341 19.97 -11.46 6.73
CA ILE A 341 20.67 -11.72 5.47
C ILE A 341 19.73 -11.43 4.30
N LEU A 342 20.09 -10.44 3.48
CA LEU A 342 19.40 -10.13 2.23
C LEU A 342 20.32 -10.45 1.05
N SER A 343 19.97 -11.46 0.26
CA SER A 343 20.78 -11.90 -0.87
C SER A 343 20.03 -11.99 -2.20
N LYS A 344 20.59 -11.43 -3.28
CA LYS A 344 20.08 -11.60 -4.66
C LYS A 344 18.62 -11.16 -4.85
N ASN A 345 18.11 -10.28 -3.99
CA ASN A 345 16.77 -9.73 -4.13
C ASN A 345 16.73 -8.63 -5.19
N ARG A 346 15.55 -8.41 -5.74
CA ARG A 346 15.25 -7.32 -6.67
C ARG A 346 14.45 -6.23 -5.94
N ILE A 347 14.97 -5.01 -5.93
CA ILE A 347 14.43 -3.89 -5.15
C ILE A 347 14.42 -2.64 -6.04
N VAL A 348 13.33 -2.45 -6.79
CA VAL A 348 13.29 -1.47 -7.88
C VAL A 348 12.11 -0.54 -7.79
N GLY A 349 12.34 0.76 -8.00
CA GLY A 349 11.28 1.75 -8.15
C GLY A 349 10.43 1.87 -6.89
N ASN A 350 11.00 1.74 -5.70
CA ASN A 350 10.31 2.06 -4.45
C ASN A 350 10.27 3.57 -4.24
N ALA A 351 9.16 4.08 -3.71
CA ALA A 351 8.91 5.50 -3.64
C ALA A 351 9.91 6.23 -2.72
N ILE A 352 10.17 5.66 -1.53
CA ILE A 352 11.01 6.27 -0.49
C ILE A 352 12.40 5.63 -0.46
N THR A 353 12.53 4.39 0.00
CA THR A 353 13.80 3.67 -0.10
C THR A 353 13.66 2.23 -0.53
N GLY A 354 14.71 1.67 -1.12
CA GLY A 354 14.80 0.24 -1.39
C GLY A 354 14.88 -0.56 -0.10
N LEU A 355 15.79 -0.18 0.80
CA LEU A 355 16.01 -0.80 2.10
C LEU A 355 16.12 0.27 3.19
N TRP A 356 15.25 0.19 4.19
CA TRP A 356 15.37 0.88 5.47
C TRP A 356 15.83 -0.11 6.55
N GLY A 357 16.89 0.24 7.29
CA GLY A 357 17.52 -0.61 8.29
C GLY A 357 17.75 0.05 9.65
N GLY A 358 16.88 0.96 10.07
CA GLY A 358 17.08 1.78 11.28
C GLY A 358 17.42 0.94 12.52
N TYR A 359 18.45 1.35 13.27
CA TYR A 359 18.96 0.74 14.49
C TYR A 359 19.34 -0.75 14.37
N SER A 360 19.42 -1.29 13.15
CA SER A 360 19.68 -2.71 12.93
C SER A 360 21.18 -3.01 13.01
N GLN A 361 21.52 -4.23 13.45
CA GLN A 361 22.88 -4.64 13.72
C GLN A 361 23.24 -5.94 13.00
N GLY A 362 24.44 -6.04 12.44
CA GLY A 362 24.94 -7.29 11.85
C GLY A 362 24.32 -7.68 10.51
N MET A 363 23.61 -6.78 9.82
CA MET A 363 22.98 -7.11 8.54
C MET A 363 24.01 -7.43 7.45
N LEU A 364 23.72 -8.45 6.63
CA LEU A 364 24.46 -8.80 5.43
C LEU A 364 23.59 -8.58 4.18
N ILE A 365 23.97 -7.59 3.36
CA ILE A 365 23.27 -7.18 2.15
C ILE A 365 24.15 -7.57 0.94
N LEU A 366 23.82 -8.68 0.28
CA LEU A 366 24.69 -9.40 -0.64
C LEU A 366 24.11 -9.58 -2.05
N ASP A 367 24.81 -9.14 -3.09
CA ASP A 367 24.46 -9.44 -4.50
C ASP A 367 23.03 -9.00 -4.92
N ASN A 368 22.42 -8.01 -4.26
CA ASN A 368 21.07 -7.51 -4.58
C ASN A 368 21.11 -6.50 -5.75
N LEU A 369 19.97 -6.32 -6.42
CA LEU A 369 19.75 -5.24 -7.39
C LEU A 369 18.89 -4.15 -6.76
N PHE A 370 19.44 -2.94 -6.69
CA PHE A 370 18.73 -1.71 -6.34
C PHE A 370 18.65 -0.77 -7.53
N GLU A 371 17.45 -0.47 -8.02
CA GLU A 371 17.29 0.39 -9.20
C GLU A 371 16.19 1.44 -9.00
N ALA A 372 16.46 2.70 -9.38
CA ALA A 372 15.48 3.79 -9.43
C ALA A 372 14.67 4.02 -8.13
N ASN A 373 15.27 3.77 -6.96
CA ASN A 373 14.62 3.98 -5.67
C ASN A 373 14.74 5.44 -5.19
N GLY A 374 13.70 5.90 -4.49
CA GLY A 374 13.69 7.17 -3.75
C GLY A 374 13.19 8.39 -4.49
N GLU A 375 12.58 8.21 -5.66
CA GLU A 375 12.04 9.31 -6.47
C GLU A 375 11.02 10.19 -5.72
N ARG A 376 10.31 9.64 -4.73
CA ARG A 376 9.22 10.28 -3.99
C ARG A 376 9.41 10.21 -2.47
N GLY A 377 10.67 10.10 -2.01
CA GLY A 377 11.00 10.16 -0.58
C GLY A 377 10.87 11.58 -0.02
N TYR A 378 10.40 11.69 1.21
CA TYR A 378 10.37 12.93 1.97
C TYR A 378 11.78 13.20 2.51
N GLY A 379 12.32 14.40 2.30
CA GLY A 379 13.66 14.74 2.79
C GLY A 379 14.80 13.91 2.17
N LEU A 380 15.80 13.60 3.00
CA LEU A 380 17.06 12.93 2.60
C LEU A 380 17.02 11.40 2.79
N GLU A 381 16.01 10.89 3.48
CA GLU A 381 15.79 9.47 3.80
C GLU A 381 15.25 8.71 2.59
N ARG A 382 16.04 8.65 1.52
CA ARG A 382 15.61 8.10 0.23
C ARG A 382 16.75 7.48 -0.56
N GLY A 383 16.42 6.63 -1.51
CA GLY A 383 17.41 5.95 -2.36
C GLY A 383 17.42 4.44 -2.17
N ALA A 384 18.54 3.78 -2.44
CA ALA A 384 18.66 2.34 -2.40
C ALA A 384 18.75 1.78 -0.98
N ILE A 385 19.75 2.16 -0.19
CA ILE A 385 19.93 1.69 1.20
C ILE A 385 20.02 2.90 2.13
N ASN A 386 19.14 2.95 3.13
CA ASN A 386 19.15 3.93 4.22
C ASN A 386 19.24 3.19 5.55
N ILE A 387 20.26 3.52 6.35
CA ILE A 387 20.48 2.91 7.66
C ILE A 387 20.84 4.01 8.65
N GLU A 388 19.86 4.32 9.49
CA GLU A 388 20.00 5.13 10.68
C GLU A 388 20.58 4.27 11.81
N HIS A 389 21.56 4.76 12.57
CA HIS A 389 22.02 4.11 13.82
C HIS A 389 22.46 2.64 13.68
N GLY A 390 22.81 2.22 12.47
CA GLY A 390 23.16 0.84 12.18
C GLY A 390 24.59 0.49 12.60
N LYS A 391 24.79 -0.78 12.94
CA LYS A 391 26.08 -1.28 13.45
C LYS A 391 26.50 -2.58 12.79
N ASN A 392 27.79 -2.74 12.51
CA ASN A 392 28.35 -3.99 11.96
C ASN A 392 27.68 -4.44 10.64
N ILE A 393 27.38 -3.49 9.76
CA ILE A 393 26.66 -3.76 8.51
C ILE A 393 27.64 -4.17 7.41
N THR A 394 27.30 -5.16 6.59
CA THR A 394 28.09 -5.56 5.43
C THR A 394 27.26 -5.45 4.15
N ILE A 395 27.66 -4.56 3.23
CA ILE A 395 27.05 -4.30 1.93
C ILE A 395 28.03 -4.75 0.84
N LEU A 396 27.76 -5.90 0.23
CA LEU A 396 28.72 -6.62 -0.59
C LEU A 396 28.16 -6.95 -1.99
N ARG A 397 28.89 -6.54 -3.03
CA ARG A 397 28.63 -6.90 -4.44
C ARG A 397 27.22 -6.63 -4.96
N ASN A 398 26.52 -5.66 -4.38
CA ASN A 398 25.23 -5.21 -4.88
C ASN A 398 25.41 -4.36 -6.13
N ARG A 399 24.35 -4.31 -6.94
CA ARG A 399 24.24 -3.45 -8.11
C ARG A 399 23.27 -2.32 -7.82
N PHE A 400 23.75 -1.09 -7.90
CA PHE A 400 22.99 0.14 -7.74
C PHE A 400 22.86 0.82 -9.12
N VAL A 401 21.64 1.17 -9.49
CA VAL A 401 21.33 1.78 -10.79
C VAL A 401 20.37 2.94 -10.60
N LYS A 402 20.82 4.17 -10.88
CA LYS A 402 19.98 5.38 -10.94
C LYS A 402 19.14 5.64 -9.69
N ASN A 403 19.66 5.35 -8.50
CA ASN A 403 18.99 5.69 -7.25
C ASN A 403 19.26 7.16 -6.87
N ARG A 404 18.37 7.75 -6.06
CA ARG A 404 18.63 9.07 -5.44
C ARG A 404 19.88 9.08 -4.57
N CYS A 405 20.12 7.98 -3.87
CA CYS A 405 21.35 7.72 -3.14
C CYS A 405 21.60 6.21 -3.18
N GLY A 406 22.85 5.77 -3.36
CA GLY A 406 23.23 4.36 -3.31
C GLY A 406 23.18 3.82 -1.88
N VAL A 407 23.99 4.40 -1.00
CA VAL A 407 24.00 4.08 0.43
C VAL A 407 24.01 5.38 1.24
N HIS A 408 23.09 5.49 2.19
CA HIS A 408 23.00 6.61 3.11
C HIS A 408 23.01 6.09 4.55
N LEU A 409 24.02 6.52 5.32
CA LEU A 409 24.18 6.17 6.73
C LEU A 409 24.21 7.45 7.56
N TRP A 410 23.54 7.45 8.69
CA TRP A 410 23.61 8.60 9.60
C TRP A 410 23.46 8.19 11.06
N TRP A 411 23.93 9.09 11.90
CA TRP A 411 23.78 9.05 13.33
C TRP A 411 23.34 10.44 13.81
N ASP A 412 22.42 10.49 14.75
CA ASP A 412 22.01 11.70 15.47
C ASP A 412 21.63 11.34 16.92
N ARG A 413 21.40 12.34 17.78
CA ARG A 413 21.19 12.04 19.20
C ARG A 413 19.71 11.81 19.49
N ASP A 414 19.35 10.59 19.93
CA ASP A 414 18.00 10.25 20.42
C ASP A 414 18.01 9.94 21.94
N GLU A 415 17.93 11.01 22.75
CA GLU A 415 18.01 10.89 24.21
C GLU A 415 16.84 10.10 24.83
N GLU A 416 15.66 10.10 24.20
CA GLU A 416 14.50 9.41 24.75
C GLU A 416 14.57 7.91 24.48
N LEU A 417 14.97 7.50 23.28
CA LEU A 417 15.17 6.10 22.96
C LEU A 417 16.29 5.47 23.80
N HIS A 418 17.38 6.20 24.06
CA HIS A 418 18.52 5.70 24.87
C HIS A 418 18.16 5.36 26.32
N LYS A 419 17.03 5.87 26.84
CA LYS A 419 16.50 5.50 28.16
C LYS A 419 15.88 4.10 28.18
N LEU A 420 15.54 3.54 27.02
CA LEU A 420 14.90 2.24 26.93
C LEU A 420 15.90 1.11 27.24
N PRO A 421 15.47 0.02 27.92
CA PRO A 421 16.35 -1.08 28.31
C PRO A 421 17.10 -1.74 27.15
N TRP A 422 16.53 -1.69 25.94
CA TRP A 422 17.15 -2.26 24.74
C TRP A 422 18.46 -1.57 24.37
N PHE A 423 18.53 -0.25 24.44
CA PHE A 423 19.73 0.51 24.08
C PHE A 423 20.88 0.27 25.05
N GLN A 424 20.57 0.13 26.34
CA GLN A 424 21.54 -0.23 27.37
C GLN A 424 22.13 -1.63 27.14
N ALA A 425 21.33 -2.56 26.59
CA ALA A 425 21.77 -3.93 26.34
C ALA A 425 22.41 -4.13 24.95
N ASN A 426 22.18 -3.22 24.01
CA ASN A 426 22.56 -3.32 22.59
C ASN A 426 23.17 -2.00 22.09
N PRO A 427 24.32 -1.57 22.62
CA PRO A 427 24.90 -0.28 22.28
C PRO A 427 25.17 -0.15 20.78
N GLU A 428 24.69 0.95 20.19
CA GLU A 428 24.83 1.29 18.77
C GLU A 428 26.18 1.94 18.44
N GLU A 429 26.84 2.52 19.44
CA GLU A 429 28.17 3.10 19.27
C GLU A 429 29.23 2.03 18.99
N GLY A 430 30.18 2.41 18.14
CA GLY A 430 31.30 1.56 17.74
C GLY A 430 30.89 0.39 16.85
N GLY A 431 31.74 0.04 15.90
CA GLY A 431 31.47 -1.00 14.91
C GLY A 431 32.00 -0.60 13.55
N GLU A 432 31.94 -1.54 12.61
CA GLU A 432 32.45 -1.31 11.26
C GLU A 432 31.38 -1.60 10.22
N THR A 433 31.19 -0.66 9.30
CA THR A 433 30.33 -0.87 8.14
C THR A 433 31.18 -1.10 6.90
N TRP A 434 31.01 -2.26 6.27
CA TRP A 434 31.81 -2.70 5.12
C TRP A 434 31.01 -2.60 3.83
N ILE A 435 31.35 -1.63 2.98
CA ILE A 435 30.73 -1.41 1.66
C ILE A 435 31.74 -1.81 0.58
N VAL A 436 31.67 -3.06 0.13
CA VAL A 436 32.76 -3.70 -0.63
C VAL A 436 32.30 -4.29 -1.95
N GLY A 437 33.07 -4.06 -3.02
CA GLY A 437 32.89 -4.76 -4.31
C GLY A 437 31.57 -4.46 -5.03
N ASN A 438 30.85 -3.40 -4.64
CA ASN A 438 29.57 -3.03 -5.25
C ASN A 438 29.78 -2.30 -6.58
N ARG A 439 28.72 -2.26 -7.39
CA ARG A 439 28.71 -1.50 -8.66
C ARG A 439 27.61 -0.44 -8.63
N PHE A 440 27.99 0.82 -8.76
CA PHE A 440 27.11 1.99 -8.84
C PHE A 440 27.06 2.52 -10.27
N GLU A 441 25.85 2.80 -10.77
CA GLU A 441 25.59 3.17 -12.16
C GLU A 441 24.54 4.28 -12.25
N GLY A 442 24.97 5.51 -12.49
CA GLY A 442 24.04 6.64 -12.69
C GLY A 442 23.31 7.11 -11.43
N ASP A 443 23.69 6.63 -10.24
CA ASP A 443 23.18 7.13 -8.96
C ASP A 443 23.51 8.63 -8.77
N GLU A 444 22.63 9.38 -8.11
CA GLU A 444 22.89 10.80 -7.86
C GLU A 444 24.00 10.99 -6.81
N VAL A 445 23.97 10.17 -5.76
CA VAL A 445 25.04 10.06 -4.76
C VAL A 445 25.35 8.59 -4.55
N ALA A 446 26.62 8.16 -4.58
CA ALA A 446 26.95 6.76 -4.28
C ALA A 446 26.95 6.48 -2.76
N LEU A 447 27.65 7.30 -1.97
CA LEU A 447 27.68 7.20 -0.50
C LEU A 447 27.41 8.55 0.15
N HIS A 448 26.43 8.60 1.05
CA HIS A 448 26.12 9.74 1.90
C HIS A 448 26.30 9.36 3.37
N LEU A 449 27.13 10.10 4.10
CA LEU A 449 27.32 9.95 5.55
C LEU A 449 26.96 11.26 6.26
N ARG A 450 26.14 11.20 7.32
CA ARG A 450 25.77 12.36 8.14
C ARG A 450 25.99 12.12 9.62
N GLY A 451 26.17 13.20 10.37
CA GLY A 451 26.18 13.18 11.84
C GLY A 451 27.39 12.52 12.49
N GLY A 452 28.55 12.60 11.83
CA GLY A 452 29.82 12.16 12.41
C GLY A 452 30.03 10.65 12.37
N VAL A 453 29.41 9.95 11.40
CA VAL A 453 29.57 8.50 11.21
C VAL A 453 31.02 8.16 10.89
N LYS A 454 31.57 7.17 11.60
CA LYS A 454 32.95 6.65 11.45
C LYS A 454 32.94 5.13 11.31
N GLY A 455 34.11 4.54 11.02
CA GLY A 455 34.25 3.08 10.86
C GLY A 455 33.60 2.55 9.56
N VAL A 456 33.43 3.42 8.55
CA VAL A 456 32.88 3.04 7.25
C VAL A 456 34.02 2.72 6.29
N HIS A 457 34.01 1.51 5.73
CA HIS A 457 34.97 1.03 4.75
C HIS A 457 34.33 0.98 3.36
N PHE A 458 34.79 1.80 2.42
CA PHE A 458 34.27 1.88 1.05
C PHE A 458 35.34 1.43 0.05
N VAL A 459 35.43 0.12 -0.21
CA VAL A 459 36.61 -0.49 -0.86
C VAL A 459 36.24 -1.37 -2.06
N GLY A 460 36.98 -1.24 -3.16
CA GLY A 460 36.80 -2.08 -4.35
C GLY A 460 35.47 -1.88 -5.09
N ASN A 461 34.76 -0.78 -4.84
CA ASN A 461 33.51 -0.44 -5.52
C ASN A 461 33.78 0.15 -6.92
N LYS A 462 32.95 -0.18 -7.90
CA LYS A 462 32.99 0.37 -9.26
C LYS A 462 31.92 1.45 -9.43
N LEU A 463 32.31 2.64 -9.87
CA LEU A 463 31.40 3.76 -10.11
C LEU A 463 31.39 4.13 -11.59
N VAL A 464 30.20 4.21 -12.19
CA VAL A 464 30.00 4.57 -13.60
C VAL A 464 28.90 5.60 -13.72
N GLY A 465 29.23 6.82 -14.16
CA GLY A 465 28.24 7.88 -14.38
C GLY A 465 27.51 8.36 -13.12
N VAL A 466 28.04 8.09 -11.93
CA VAL A 466 27.52 8.59 -10.65
C VAL A 466 27.75 10.10 -10.58
N LYS A 467 26.74 10.89 -10.20
CA LYS A 467 26.88 12.37 -10.16
C LYS A 467 27.80 12.84 -9.03
N LYS A 468 27.66 12.26 -7.84
CA LYS A 468 28.52 12.53 -6.68
C LYS A 468 28.94 11.23 -6.00
N GLU A 469 30.24 10.99 -5.90
CA GLU A 469 30.73 9.76 -5.27
C GLU A 469 30.48 9.75 -3.76
N LEU A 470 31.00 10.75 -3.04
CA LEU A 470 30.88 10.88 -1.59
C LEU A 470 30.21 12.20 -1.21
N LEU A 471 29.27 12.16 -0.28
CA LEU A 471 28.77 13.31 0.45
C LEU A 471 28.97 13.02 1.95
N LEU A 472 29.89 13.74 2.60
CA LEU A 472 30.26 13.53 4.00
C LEU A 472 29.94 14.78 4.79
N GLU A 473 29.14 14.65 5.84
CA GLU A 473 28.67 15.76 6.67
C GLU A 473 28.94 15.50 8.16
N GLY A 474 29.00 16.56 8.96
CA GLY A 474 29.12 16.45 10.43
C GLY A 474 30.42 15.79 10.92
N GLY A 475 31.51 15.86 10.15
CA GLY A 475 32.78 15.21 10.51
C GLY A 475 32.81 13.70 10.27
N SER A 476 31.92 13.18 9.41
CA SER A 476 31.91 11.77 9.01
C SER A 476 33.16 11.39 8.21
N GLU A 477 33.64 10.16 8.40
CA GLU A 477 34.89 9.65 7.81
C GLU A 477 34.66 8.35 7.03
N VAL A 478 35.47 8.12 6.00
CA VAL A 478 35.46 6.89 5.21
C VAL A 478 36.88 6.36 4.98
N ASP A 479 37.09 5.08 5.25
CA ASP A 479 38.30 4.34 4.92
C ASP A 479 38.16 3.69 3.53
N ARG A 480 39.19 3.85 2.70
CA ARG A 480 39.24 3.33 1.33
C ARG A 480 40.38 2.35 1.10
N LYS A 481 41.18 2.05 2.13
CA LYS A 481 42.43 1.29 2.06
C LYS A 481 42.32 -0.03 2.80
N THR A 482 41.63 -0.07 3.94
CA THR A 482 41.56 -1.28 4.76
C THR A 482 40.73 -2.36 4.07
N VAL A 483 41.33 -3.55 3.88
CA VAL A 483 40.67 -4.70 3.27
C VAL A 483 40.49 -5.78 4.32
N LYS A 484 39.23 -6.19 4.57
CA LYS A 484 38.93 -7.36 5.41
C LYS A 484 38.98 -8.65 4.58
N LYS A 485 39.94 -9.51 4.92
CA LYS A 485 40.13 -10.82 4.27
C LYS A 485 38.86 -11.68 4.42
N GLY A 486 38.51 -12.40 3.35
CA GLY A 486 37.40 -13.36 3.35
C GLY A 486 36.02 -12.78 3.00
N LEU A 487 35.81 -11.45 3.08
CA LEU A 487 34.51 -10.85 2.75
C LEU A 487 34.05 -11.20 1.33
N MET A 488 34.92 -11.01 0.33
CA MET A 488 34.59 -11.29 -1.08
C MET A 488 34.26 -12.76 -1.37
N GLY A 489 34.64 -13.70 -0.50
CA GLY A 489 34.31 -15.12 -0.62
C GLY A 489 32.95 -15.52 -0.04
N LEU A 490 32.27 -14.60 0.66
CA LEU A 490 30.95 -14.88 1.23
C LEU A 490 29.94 -15.19 0.12
N SER A 491 29.25 -16.30 0.28
CA SER A 491 28.18 -16.74 -0.60
C SER A 491 27.09 -17.44 0.21
N LEU A 492 25.88 -17.42 -0.33
CA LEU A 492 24.71 -18.10 0.23
C LEU A 492 24.20 -19.10 -0.82
N ASP A 493 23.96 -20.35 -0.43
CA ASP A 493 23.19 -21.29 -1.25
C ASP A 493 21.73 -20.83 -1.31
N PRO A 494 21.27 -20.35 -2.49
CA PRO A 494 19.94 -19.78 -2.60
C PRO A 494 18.83 -20.83 -2.70
N ASN A 495 19.15 -22.12 -2.83
CA ASN A 495 18.18 -23.22 -3.00
C ASN A 495 17.97 -24.06 -1.74
N ARG A 496 18.76 -23.83 -0.69
CA ARG A 496 18.84 -24.68 0.51
C ARG A 496 17.49 -25.11 1.12
N ARG A 497 16.47 -24.22 1.08
CA ARG A 497 15.16 -24.45 1.71
C ARG A 497 13.97 -24.08 0.82
N VAL A 498 14.16 -23.95 -0.49
CA VAL A 498 13.08 -23.52 -1.40
C VAL A 498 12.04 -24.63 -1.57
N LEU A 499 10.76 -24.31 -1.34
CA LEU A 499 9.61 -25.20 -1.52
C LEU A 499 8.66 -24.64 -2.58
N GLY A 500 7.83 -25.52 -3.15
CA GLY A 500 6.77 -25.15 -4.09
C GLY A 500 7.18 -25.23 -5.56
N GLU A 501 6.23 -25.00 -6.44
CA GLU A 501 6.34 -25.22 -7.89
C GLU A 501 6.06 -23.95 -8.71
N THR A 502 5.41 -22.95 -8.13
CA THR A 502 5.06 -21.70 -8.83
C THR A 502 6.29 -20.80 -9.04
N ARG A 503 6.17 -19.80 -9.92
CA ARG A 503 7.24 -18.81 -10.18
C ARG A 503 6.64 -17.40 -10.15
N PRO A 504 6.30 -16.86 -8.96
CA PRO A 504 5.58 -15.60 -8.87
C PRO A 504 6.47 -14.39 -9.21
N VAL A 505 7.77 -14.46 -8.92
CA VAL A 505 8.73 -13.38 -9.26
C VAL A 505 8.74 -13.14 -10.76
N GLY A 506 8.40 -11.91 -11.17
CA GLY A 506 8.34 -11.51 -12.57
C GLY A 506 7.09 -11.96 -13.33
N ALA A 507 6.16 -12.71 -12.70
CA ALA A 507 4.92 -13.16 -13.35
C ALA A 507 4.03 -11.98 -13.80
N ARG A 508 4.06 -10.87 -13.07
CA ARG A 508 3.31 -9.64 -13.36
C ARG A 508 4.16 -8.54 -14.00
N LYS A 509 5.17 -8.90 -14.80
CA LYS A 509 6.08 -7.91 -15.44
C LYS A 509 5.39 -6.84 -16.30
N HIS A 510 4.18 -7.12 -16.80
CA HIS A 510 3.37 -6.18 -17.58
C HIS A 510 2.73 -5.07 -16.72
N LEU A 511 2.71 -5.24 -15.39
CA LEU A 511 2.20 -4.25 -14.42
C LEU A 511 3.34 -3.53 -13.68
N ARG A 512 4.57 -3.53 -14.19
CA ARG A 512 5.69 -2.82 -13.55
C ARG A 512 5.39 -1.32 -13.49
N GLY A 513 5.75 -0.71 -12.36
CA GLY A 513 5.60 0.73 -12.14
C GLY A 513 4.44 1.04 -11.21
N ARG A 514 4.68 1.96 -10.26
CA ARG A 514 3.73 2.31 -9.19
C ARG A 514 2.45 2.93 -9.76
N GLU A 515 2.48 3.50 -10.95
CA GLU A 515 1.32 4.00 -11.69
C GLU A 515 0.23 2.93 -11.91
N ASN A 516 0.57 1.64 -11.83
CA ASN A 516 -0.39 0.54 -11.92
C ASN A 516 -1.10 0.23 -10.58
N ILE A 517 -0.72 0.91 -9.49
CA ILE A 517 -1.46 0.85 -8.23
C ILE A 517 -2.70 1.75 -8.37
N LEU A 518 -3.81 1.15 -8.83
CA LEU A 518 -5.09 1.85 -8.95
C LEU A 518 -5.95 1.55 -7.74
N MET A 519 -6.21 2.57 -6.93
CA MET A 519 -6.98 2.44 -5.70
C MET A 519 -8.46 2.73 -5.94
N GLY A 520 -9.32 1.88 -5.36
CA GLY A 520 -10.73 2.16 -5.15
C GLY A 520 -11.05 2.33 -3.66
N PRO A 521 -12.33 2.58 -3.31
CA PRO A 521 -12.75 2.77 -1.92
C PRO A 521 -12.63 1.52 -1.04
N TRP A 522 -12.15 0.41 -1.60
CA TRP A 522 -12.06 -0.89 -0.95
C TRP A 522 -10.66 -1.50 -1.05
N GLY A 523 -9.66 -0.76 -1.50
CA GLY A 523 -8.33 -1.29 -1.78
C GLY A 523 -7.94 -1.27 -3.27
N PRO A 524 -6.85 -1.95 -3.62
CA PRO A 524 -6.28 -1.93 -4.97
C PRO A 524 -7.11 -2.76 -5.93
N TRP A 525 -7.18 -2.32 -7.18
CA TRP A 525 -7.81 -3.07 -8.27
C TRP A 525 -6.99 -4.30 -8.64
N ASP A 526 -7.66 -5.42 -8.88
CA ASP A 526 -7.04 -6.71 -9.22
C ASP A 526 -6.62 -6.85 -10.69
N HIS A 527 -6.78 -5.79 -11.49
CA HIS A 527 -6.51 -5.74 -12.94
C HIS A 527 -7.30 -6.80 -13.73
N ALA A 528 -8.42 -7.28 -13.19
CA ALA A 528 -9.23 -8.32 -13.80
C ALA A 528 -10.73 -8.05 -13.70
N SER A 529 -11.21 -7.67 -12.52
CA SER A 529 -12.63 -7.41 -12.28
C SER A 529 -13.04 -6.05 -12.87
N PRO A 530 -14.31 -5.85 -13.28
CA PRO A 530 -14.79 -4.52 -13.62
C PRO A 530 -14.55 -3.52 -12.49
N PHE A 531 -14.03 -2.34 -12.82
CA PHE A 531 -13.59 -1.37 -11.83
C PHE A 531 -13.90 0.06 -12.26
N LEU A 532 -14.74 0.74 -11.47
CA LEU A 532 -15.03 2.14 -11.66
C LEU A 532 -14.21 2.98 -10.67
N ARG A 533 -13.32 3.81 -11.21
CA ARG A 533 -12.46 4.71 -10.45
C ARG A 533 -12.80 6.16 -10.75
N ALA A 534 -13.12 6.94 -9.72
CA ALA A 534 -13.21 8.38 -9.88
C ALA A 534 -11.83 8.98 -10.15
N ARG A 535 -11.76 9.96 -11.06
CA ARG A 535 -10.54 10.75 -11.34
C ARG A 535 -10.57 12.13 -10.70
N GLY A 536 -11.69 12.47 -10.07
CA GLY A 536 -11.92 13.74 -9.41
C GLY A 536 -12.74 14.70 -10.27
N GLN A 537 -12.85 15.93 -9.77
CA GLN A 537 -13.46 17.04 -10.48
C GLN A 537 -12.37 18.01 -10.94
N ASN A 538 -12.43 18.41 -12.21
CA ASN A 538 -11.58 19.45 -12.80
C ASN A 538 -12.44 20.54 -13.47
N ALA A 539 -11.79 21.43 -14.25
CA ALA A 539 -12.45 22.49 -15.01
C ALA A 539 -13.57 22.04 -15.95
N GLN A 540 -13.42 20.84 -16.50
CA GLN A 540 -14.30 20.27 -17.52
C GLN A 540 -15.44 19.46 -16.89
N GLY A 541 -15.36 19.19 -15.59
CA GLY A 541 -16.38 18.51 -14.81
C GLY A 541 -15.83 17.34 -14.02
N MET A 542 -16.64 16.31 -13.81
CA MET A 542 -16.25 15.10 -13.08
C MET A 542 -15.97 13.97 -14.06
N SER A 543 -14.92 13.19 -13.79
CA SER A 543 -14.55 12.07 -14.65
C SER A 543 -14.26 10.79 -13.88
N TRP A 544 -14.39 9.68 -14.60
CA TRP A 544 -14.14 8.32 -14.10
C TRP A 544 -13.44 7.50 -15.17
N ASP A 545 -12.68 6.51 -14.73
CA ASP A 545 -12.25 5.41 -15.58
C ASP A 545 -13.06 4.17 -15.21
N LEU A 546 -13.69 3.54 -16.20
CA LEU A 546 -14.29 2.21 -16.09
C LEU A 546 -13.36 1.21 -16.76
N LEU A 547 -12.66 0.41 -15.97
CA LEU A 547 -11.60 -0.50 -16.41
C LEU A 547 -12.04 -1.97 -16.27
N GLY A 548 -11.34 -2.86 -16.96
CA GLY A 548 -11.62 -4.31 -16.90
C GLY A 548 -12.92 -4.70 -17.62
N VAL A 549 -13.33 -3.89 -18.59
CA VAL A 549 -14.53 -4.10 -19.40
C VAL A 549 -14.18 -3.91 -20.88
N THR A 550 -14.78 -4.72 -21.74
CA THR A 550 -14.57 -4.67 -23.21
C THR A 550 -15.72 -4.00 -23.94
N GLU A 551 -16.93 -4.13 -23.41
CA GLU A 551 -18.14 -3.57 -24.01
C GLU A 551 -18.52 -2.23 -23.40
N LYS A 552 -19.06 -1.34 -24.24
CA LYS A 552 -19.52 -0.02 -23.82
C LYS A 552 -20.65 -0.18 -22.78
N PRO A 553 -20.55 0.46 -21.59
CA PRO A 553 -21.57 0.33 -20.55
C PRO A 553 -22.91 0.92 -21.00
N ARG A 554 -24.00 0.28 -20.55
CA ARG A 554 -25.33 0.90 -20.59
C ARG A 554 -25.46 1.90 -19.45
N VAL A 555 -26.04 3.06 -19.74
CA VAL A 555 -26.33 4.10 -18.75
C VAL A 555 -27.82 4.08 -18.44
N LEU A 556 -28.16 3.79 -17.20
CA LEU A 556 -29.54 3.69 -16.72
C LEU A 556 -29.81 4.77 -15.66
N GLN A 557 -31.09 5.11 -15.45
CA GLN A 557 -31.56 5.95 -14.33
C GLN A 557 -30.84 7.32 -14.23
N ALA A 558 -30.48 7.90 -15.38
CA ALA A 558 -29.74 9.14 -15.45
C ALA A 558 -30.57 10.36 -15.03
N ARG A 559 -30.07 11.15 -14.08
CA ARG A 559 -30.66 12.41 -13.59
C ARG A 559 -29.56 13.46 -13.42
N GLY A 560 -29.86 14.71 -13.76
CA GLY A 560 -28.94 15.84 -13.55
C GLY A 560 -27.67 15.82 -14.41
N ILE A 561 -27.68 15.08 -15.54
CA ILE A 561 -26.54 14.93 -16.45
C ILE A 561 -26.70 15.78 -17.73
N ALA A 562 -27.23 17.01 -17.60
CA ALA A 562 -27.72 17.83 -18.73
C ALA A 562 -26.75 17.93 -19.92
N SER A 563 -25.44 17.92 -19.68
CA SER A 563 -24.37 17.98 -20.69
C SER A 563 -24.08 16.68 -21.46
N GLY A 564 -24.81 15.59 -21.21
CA GLY A 564 -24.61 14.28 -21.82
C GLY A 564 -23.31 13.61 -21.35
N LEU A 565 -23.42 12.64 -20.44
CA LEU A 565 -22.29 11.80 -20.02
C LEU A 565 -21.56 11.26 -21.26
N ARG A 566 -20.31 11.66 -21.46
CA ARG A 566 -19.47 11.17 -22.56
C ARG A 566 -18.76 9.92 -22.12
N ILE A 567 -18.69 8.93 -23.01
CA ILE A 567 -18.06 7.64 -22.77
C ILE A 567 -17.15 7.36 -23.96
N GLU A 568 -15.85 7.44 -23.72
CA GLU A 568 -14.81 7.31 -24.74
C GLU A 568 -14.00 6.03 -24.47
N PRO A 569 -13.72 5.20 -25.49
CA PRO A 569 -12.96 3.97 -25.28
C PRO A 569 -11.50 4.27 -24.91
N ILE A 570 -10.97 3.49 -23.97
CA ILE A 570 -9.55 3.36 -23.67
C ILE A 570 -9.10 2.04 -24.31
N PRO A 571 -8.39 2.07 -25.45
CA PRO A 571 -8.06 0.88 -26.22
C PRO A 571 -7.46 -0.25 -25.37
N GLY A 572 -8.12 -1.41 -25.35
CA GLY A 572 -7.66 -2.62 -24.66
C GLY A 572 -7.81 -2.62 -23.13
N VAL A 573 -8.37 -1.56 -22.52
CA VAL A 573 -8.42 -1.44 -21.05
C VAL A 573 -9.83 -1.13 -20.52
N GLY A 574 -10.61 -0.29 -21.20
CA GLY A 574 -11.93 0.12 -20.71
C GLY A 574 -12.46 1.39 -21.34
N PHE A 575 -13.06 2.27 -20.54
CA PHE A 575 -13.68 3.52 -20.98
C PHE A 575 -13.36 4.68 -20.03
N HIS A 576 -13.15 5.87 -20.61
CA HIS A 576 -13.12 7.13 -19.88
C HIS A 576 -14.52 7.74 -19.92
N LEU A 577 -15.02 8.16 -18.76
CA LEU A 577 -16.32 8.80 -18.60
C LEU A 577 -16.11 10.24 -18.15
N SER A 578 -16.76 11.18 -18.81
CA SER A 578 -16.75 12.59 -18.42
C SER A 578 -18.14 13.20 -18.36
N LEU A 579 -18.39 13.96 -17.31
CA LEU A 579 -19.66 14.64 -17.05
C LEU A 579 -19.38 16.12 -16.77
N GLY A 580 -19.82 16.99 -17.67
CA GLY A 580 -19.75 18.45 -17.49
C GLY A 580 -21.03 19.04 -16.88
N ALA A 581 -21.04 20.34 -16.60
CA ALA A 581 -22.27 21.10 -16.34
C ALA A 581 -22.62 22.01 -17.50
N GLU A 582 -23.91 22.31 -17.60
CA GLU A 582 -24.42 23.41 -18.43
C GLU A 582 -24.54 24.67 -17.56
N GLY A 583 -23.50 25.50 -17.56
CA GLY A 583 -23.44 26.75 -16.79
C GLY A 583 -22.79 26.62 -15.40
N ARG A 584 -22.84 27.71 -14.64
CA ARG A 584 -22.20 27.82 -13.31
C ARG A 584 -23.22 27.56 -12.20
N GLY A 585 -22.82 26.80 -11.20
CA GLY A 585 -23.66 26.45 -10.06
C GLY A 585 -23.44 25.04 -9.57
N PHE A 586 -24.41 24.54 -8.80
CA PHE A 586 -24.38 23.21 -8.23
C PHE A 586 -25.40 22.28 -8.91
N PHE A 587 -24.91 21.15 -9.41
CA PHE A 587 -25.69 20.18 -10.18
C PHE A 587 -25.59 18.80 -9.54
N PRO A 588 -26.61 18.32 -8.80
CA PRO A 588 -26.64 16.94 -8.33
C PRO A 588 -26.88 16.01 -9.53
N PHE A 589 -26.20 14.87 -9.55
CA PHE A 589 -26.36 13.88 -10.61
C PHE A 589 -26.44 12.46 -10.06
N SER A 590 -27.13 11.59 -10.79
CA SER A 590 -27.13 10.15 -10.53
C SER A 590 -27.31 9.37 -11.82
N PHE A 591 -26.66 8.22 -11.94
CA PHE A 591 -26.86 7.25 -13.02
C PHE A 591 -26.37 5.87 -12.57
N VAL A 592 -26.69 4.83 -13.33
CA VAL A 592 -26.17 3.47 -13.11
C VAL A 592 -25.44 3.04 -14.38
N LEU A 593 -24.19 2.61 -14.24
CA LEU A 593 -23.45 1.91 -15.30
C LEU A 593 -23.69 0.41 -15.18
N GLU A 594 -24.10 -0.21 -16.27
CA GLU A 594 -24.40 -1.65 -16.30
C GLU A 594 -23.77 -2.33 -17.51
N GLY A 595 -23.19 -3.51 -17.28
CA GLY A 595 -22.63 -4.37 -18.31
C GLY A 595 -22.49 -5.80 -17.78
N GLU A 596 -21.76 -6.65 -18.49
CA GLU A 596 -21.57 -8.03 -18.08
C GLU A 596 -20.85 -8.11 -16.72
N GLY A 597 -21.51 -8.70 -15.72
CA GLY A 597 -20.90 -8.95 -14.41
C GLY A 597 -20.77 -7.74 -13.48
N TYR A 598 -21.26 -6.55 -13.86
CA TYR A 598 -21.20 -5.37 -12.99
C TYR A 598 -22.43 -4.44 -13.11
N ARG A 599 -22.70 -3.75 -12.00
CA ARG A 599 -23.70 -2.70 -11.90
C ARG A 599 -23.22 -1.64 -10.90
N PHE A 600 -22.78 -0.49 -11.41
CA PHE A 600 -22.23 0.59 -10.59
C PHE A 600 -23.22 1.75 -10.46
N PRO A 601 -23.88 1.91 -9.31
CA PRO A 601 -24.62 3.13 -9.04
C PRO A 601 -23.65 4.28 -8.80
N VAL A 602 -23.77 5.34 -9.59
CA VAL A 602 -22.99 6.57 -9.47
C VAL A 602 -23.92 7.69 -9.02
N ARG A 603 -23.55 8.37 -7.96
CA ARG A 603 -24.25 9.54 -7.45
C ARG A 603 -23.24 10.56 -6.96
N GLY A 604 -23.52 11.83 -7.19
CA GLY A 604 -22.64 12.89 -6.78
C GLY A 604 -23.25 14.25 -7.04
N SER A 605 -22.39 15.24 -6.97
CA SER A 605 -22.72 16.61 -7.30
C SER A 605 -21.54 17.25 -7.98
N LEU A 606 -21.82 18.06 -8.99
CA LEU A 606 -20.83 18.81 -9.72
C LEU A 606 -20.99 20.28 -9.36
N LEU A 607 -19.92 20.88 -8.84
CA LEU A 607 -19.87 22.31 -8.58
C LEU A 607 -19.12 22.99 -9.72
N ALA A 608 -19.84 23.46 -10.74
CA ALA A 608 -19.21 24.17 -11.85
C ALA A 608 -19.01 25.63 -11.48
N THR A 609 -17.75 26.05 -11.39
CA THR A 609 -17.38 27.42 -11.05
C THR A 609 -16.42 28.00 -12.07
N GLU A 610 -16.45 29.32 -12.20
CA GLU A 610 -15.39 30.06 -12.85
C GLU A 610 -15.08 31.27 -11.96
N TRP A 611 -13.88 31.29 -11.43
CA TRP A 611 -13.37 32.34 -10.57
C TRP A 611 -12.59 33.34 -11.40
N LYS A 612 -12.96 34.61 -11.28
CA LYS A 612 -12.12 35.74 -11.68
C LYS A 612 -11.14 35.97 -10.54
N VAL A 613 -9.89 35.58 -10.74
CA VAL A 613 -8.84 35.60 -9.72
C VAL A 613 -7.83 36.67 -10.08
N ARG A 614 -7.59 37.59 -9.15
CA ARG A 614 -6.55 38.60 -9.24
C ARG A 614 -5.44 38.26 -8.27
N VAL A 615 -4.20 38.25 -8.76
CA VAL A 615 -3.00 37.96 -7.97
C VAL A 615 -1.98 39.08 -8.15
N PHE A 616 -1.30 39.46 -7.08
CA PHE A 616 -0.38 40.59 -7.06
C PHE A 616 0.66 40.42 -5.95
N SER A 617 1.85 40.98 -6.14
CA SER A 617 2.77 41.21 -5.03
C SER A 617 2.34 42.45 -4.25
N TRP A 618 2.48 42.42 -2.92
CA TRP A 618 2.16 43.56 -2.09
C TRP A 618 3.39 44.09 -1.33
N GLN A 619 3.36 45.37 -0.98
CA GLN A 619 4.35 46.05 -0.12
C GLN A 619 3.70 46.55 1.17
N THR A 620 2.43 46.94 1.09
CA THR A 620 1.65 47.32 2.26
C THR A 620 1.12 46.08 2.98
N ASP A 621 1.52 45.91 4.24
CA ASP A 621 1.05 44.82 5.10
C ASP A 621 -0.48 44.88 5.25
N PRO A 622 -1.23 43.88 4.74
CA PRO A 622 -2.70 43.89 4.75
C PRO A 622 -3.30 43.88 6.16
N ARG A 623 -2.52 43.53 7.19
CA ARG A 623 -2.97 43.54 8.60
C ARG A 623 -2.91 44.95 9.21
N LYS A 624 -2.17 45.87 8.58
CA LYS A 624 -1.99 47.25 9.04
C LYS A 624 -2.83 48.23 8.22
N ASP A 625 -2.91 48.05 6.92
CA ASP A 625 -3.70 48.90 6.02
C ASP A 625 -4.28 48.10 4.85
N GLU A 626 -5.48 47.55 5.05
CA GLU A 626 -6.18 46.80 4.01
C GLU A 626 -6.57 47.67 2.81
N LYS A 627 -6.78 48.98 3.00
CA LYS A 627 -7.26 49.86 1.93
C LYS A 627 -6.13 50.10 0.93
N ALA A 628 -4.93 50.37 1.43
CA ALA A 628 -3.73 50.46 0.61
C ALA A 628 -3.40 49.13 -0.08
N TRP A 629 -3.52 48.00 0.63
CA TRP A 629 -3.32 46.67 0.04
C TRP A 629 -4.30 46.37 -1.12
N ARG A 630 -5.59 46.69 -0.97
CA ARG A 630 -6.58 46.57 -2.06
C ARG A 630 -6.26 47.48 -3.24
N LYS A 631 -5.75 48.69 -2.98
CA LYS A 631 -5.31 49.61 -4.04
C LYS A 631 -4.14 49.04 -4.84
N GLU A 632 -3.17 48.39 -4.17
CA GLU A 632 -2.08 47.68 -4.86
C GLU A 632 -2.60 46.55 -5.75
N ALA A 633 -3.65 45.84 -5.32
CA ALA A 633 -4.32 44.85 -6.14
C ALA A 633 -4.88 45.45 -7.43
N GLU A 634 -5.49 46.62 -7.37
CA GLU A 634 -6.06 47.31 -8.53
C GLU A 634 -4.98 47.81 -9.49
N GLU A 635 -3.86 48.32 -8.96
CA GLU A 635 -2.77 48.90 -9.76
C GLU A 635 -1.84 47.84 -10.37
N LYS A 636 -1.56 46.75 -9.65
CA LYS A 636 -0.51 45.76 -9.98
C LYS A 636 -1.05 44.36 -10.25
N GLY A 637 -2.35 44.14 -10.07
CA GLY A 637 -2.95 42.81 -10.14
C GLY A 637 -3.01 42.22 -11.54
N PHE A 638 -2.54 40.99 -11.65
CA PHE A 638 -2.74 40.14 -12.81
C PHE A 638 -4.03 39.33 -12.65
N GLU A 639 -4.90 39.34 -13.66
CA GLU A 639 -6.19 38.65 -13.62
C GLU A 639 -6.18 37.38 -14.48
N VAL A 640 -6.67 36.28 -13.90
CA VAL A 640 -6.83 34.98 -14.57
C VAL A 640 -8.19 34.38 -14.22
N ARG A 641 -8.74 33.57 -15.14
CA ARG A 641 -9.96 32.79 -14.89
C ARG A 641 -9.60 31.36 -14.50
N LEU A 642 -10.06 30.92 -13.34
CA LEU A 642 -9.78 29.58 -12.82
C LEU A 642 -11.06 28.80 -12.55
N PRO A 643 -11.09 27.48 -12.82
CA PRO A 643 -12.27 26.65 -12.62
C PRO A 643 -12.59 26.34 -11.15
N SER A 644 -11.64 26.60 -10.25
CA SER A 644 -11.75 26.36 -8.82
C SER A 644 -10.71 27.20 -8.06
N LEU A 645 -10.98 27.49 -6.79
CA LEU A 645 -9.96 27.98 -5.86
C LEU A 645 -9.32 26.80 -5.14
N ARG A 646 -8.51 26.03 -5.85
CA ARG A 646 -7.59 25.04 -5.27
C ARG A 646 -6.18 25.41 -5.75
N LEU A 647 -5.59 26.38 -5.07
CA LEU A 647 -4.31 26.99 -5.41
C LEU A 647 -3.27 26.47 -4.42
N LEU A 648 -2.53 25.45 -4.83
CA LEU A 648 -1.48 24.82 -4.03
C LEU A 648 -0.14 25.41 -4.47
N TYR A 649 0.27 26.50 -3.83
CA TYR A 649 1.48 27.23 -4.21
C TYR A 649 2.75 26.51 -3.73
N GLY A 650 2.67 25.83 -2.58
CA GLY A 650 3.80 25.10 -2.00
C GLY A 650 4.83 26.04 -1.41
N MET A 651 6.12 25.79 -1.65
CA MET A 651 7.22 26.66 -1.20
C MET A 651 7.51 27.83 -2.16
N GLY A 652 6.54 28.21 -3.00
CA GLY A 652 6.68 29.29 -3.98
C GLY A 652 5.40 30.09 -4.09
N GLY A 653 5.39 31.09 -4.98
CA GLY A 653 4.22 31.95 -5.22
C GLY A 653 3.27 31.45 -6.32
N PRO A 654 2.29 32.27 -6.72
CA PRO A 654 1.32 31.98 -7.79
C PRO A 654 1.93 31.50 -9.12
N ALA A 655 3.18 31.86 -9.45
CA ALA A 655 3.89 31.36 -10.63
C ALA A 655 4.12 29.83 -10.63
N SER A 656 4.07 29.20 -9.45
CA SER A 656 4.24 27.75 -9.26
C SER A 656 3.03 26.94 -9.68
N LEU A 657 1.85 27.57 -9.80
CA LEU A 657 0.61 26.91 -10.20
C LEU A 657 0.71 26.33 -11.61
N ASP A 658 0.00 25.24 -11.87
CA ASP A 658 -0.05 24.58 -13.18
C ASP A 658 -0.86 25.37 -14.22
N LEU A 659 -0.27 26.50 -14.66
CA LEU A 659 -0.81 27.44 -15.64
C LEU A 659 0.11 27.52 -16.86
N SER A 660 -0.37 28.10 -17.96
CA SER A 660 0.47 28.26 -19.16
C SER A 660 1.69 29.15 -18.87
N PRO A 661 2.84 28.92 -19.54
CA PRO A 661 4.05 29.72 -19.34
C PRO A 661 3.83 31.23 -19.49
N GLU A 662 2.95 31.62 -20.41
CA GLU A 662 2.59 33.02 -20.70
C GLU A 662 1.89 33.66 -19.50
N ILE A 663 0.98 32.92 -18.85
CA ILE A 663 0.29 33.36 -17.63
C ILE A 663 1.29 33.50 -16.49
N ARG A 664 2.21 32.53 -16.31
CA ARG A 664 3.16 32.51 -15.19
C ARG A 664 4.15 33.68 -15.18
N LYS A 665 4.52 34.21 -16.35
CA LYS A 665 5.56 35.26 -16.47
C LYS A 665 5.22 36.55 -15.70
N GLY A 666 3.93 36.85 -15.50
CA GLY A 666 3.45 38.02 -14.77
C GLY A 666 3.07 37.76 -13.31
N LEU A 667 3.29 36.55 -12.79
CA LEU A 667 2.84 36.15 -11.46
C LEU A 667 3.95 36.30 -10.41
N PRO A 668 3.59 36.60 -9.14
CA PRO A 668 4.55 36.56 -8.04
C PRO A 668 5.23 35.19 -7.94
N GLN A 669 6.56 35.21 -7.79
CA GLN A 669 7.40 34.02 -7.81
C GLN A 669 7.55 33.40 -6.41
N THR A 670 7.46 34.23 -5.38
CA THR A 670 7.74 33.89 -3.98
C THR A 670 6.66 34.49 -3.10
N ASP A 671 6.95 34.50 -1.80
CA ASP A 671 6.19 35.06 -0.71
C ASP A 671 5.80 36.55 -0.92
N GLN A 672 4.95 37.07 -0.05
CA GLN A 672 4.39 38.43 -0.04
C GLN A 672 3.50 38.73 -1.24
N PHE A 673 2.49 37.88 -1.42
CA PHE A 673 1.48 38.05 -2.46
C PHE A 673 0.06 38.06 -1.91
N GLY A 674 -0.85 38.62 -2.71
CA GLY A 674 -2.26 38.74 -2.43
C GLY A 674 -3.08 38.07 -3.53
N THR A 675 -4.22 37.51 -3.13
CA THR A 675 -5.21 36.89 -4.03
C THR A 675 -6.59 37.48 -3.73
N ILE A 676 -7.23 38.08 -4.74
CA ILE A 676 -8.63 38.51 -4.67
C ILE A 676 -9.40 37.75 -5.75
N ALA A 677 -10.29 36.86 -5.32
CA ALA A 677 -11.06 36.00 -6.21
C ALA A 677 -12.55 36.26 -6.07
N SER A 678 -13.27 36.28 -7.19
CA SER A 678 -14.73 36.42 -7.19
C SER A 678 -15.40 35.46 -8.15
N THR A 679 -16.61 35.04 -7.81
CA THR A 679 -17.46 34.23 -8.68
C THR A 679 -18.93 34.46 -8.35
N GLU A 680 -19.80 34.09 -9.28
CA GLU A 680 -21.25 34.04 -9.09
C GLU A 680 -21.71 32.60 -9.24
N LEU A 681 -22.42 32.10 -8.22
CA LEU A 681 -22.84 30.70 -8.15
C LEU A 681 -24.32 30.59 -7.85
N ARG A 682 -25.05 29.89 -8.72
CA ARG A 682 -26.43 29.48 -8.47
C ARG A 682 -26.44 28.26 -7.55
N LEU A 683 -26.94 28.46 -6.33
CA LEU A 683 -27.04 27.40 -5.31
C LEU A 683 -28.52 27.12 -4.98
N PRO A 684 -28.95 25.83 -5.00
CA PRO A 684 -30.25 25.42 -4.51
C PRO A 684 -30.48 25.75 -3.03
N ALA A 685 -31.75 25.78 -2.63
CA ALA A 685 -32.15 25.88 -1.23
C ALA A 685 -31.50 24.77 -0.38
N GLY A 686 -31.17 25.08 0.87
CA GLY A 686 -30.56 24.15 1.82
C GLY A 686 -29.43 24.78 2.62
N THR A 687 -28.77 23.95 3.42
CA THR A 687 -27.60 24.34 4.19
C THR A 687 -26.34 23.97 3.43
N TRP A 688 -25.47 24.94 3.25
CA TRP A 688 -24.17 24.81 2.60
C TRP A 688 -23.08 24.98 3.64
N LEU A 689 -22.08 24.10 3.59
CA LEU A 689 -20.84 24.23 4.32
C LEU A 689 -19.81 24.84 3.37
N VAL A 690 -19.43 26.08 3.66
CA VAL A 690 -18.32 26.78 3.02
C VAL A 690 -17.07 26.46 3.82
N GLN A 691 -16.07 25.88 3.17
CA GLN A 691 -14.82 25.47 3.82
C GLN A 691 -13.67 26.15 3.12
N THR A 692 -12.77 26.75 3.90
CA THR A 692 -11.49 27.23 3.39
C THR A 692 -10.34 26.48 4.03
N THR A 693 -9.23 26.38 3.31
CA THR A 693 -7.92 26.13 3.91
C THR A 693 -6.99 27.16 3.33
N SER A 694 -6.36 27.96 4.18
CA SER A 694 -5.39 28.96 3.74
C SER A 694 -4.16 28.91 4.63
N ASP A 695 -3.02 29.22 4.03
CA ASP A 695 -1.88 29.74 4.78
C ASP A 695 -2.01 31.26 4.82
N ASP A 696 -1.85 31.84 6.01
CA ASP A 696 -2.12 33.24 6.31
C ASP A 696 -3.54 33.73 5.98
N GLY A 697 -3.71 35.05 5.96
CA GLY A 697 -5.00 35.67 6.10
C GLY A 697 -5.99 35.30 5.01
N ILE A 698 -7.24 35.05 5.42
CA ILE A 698 -8.36 34.68 4.58
C ILE A 698 -9.62 35.44 4.99
N ARG A 699 -10.35 35.95 4.00
CA ARG A 699 -11.68 36.50 4.17
C ARG A 699 -12.58 36.00 3.04
N VAL A 700 -13.74 35.47 3.40
CA VAL A 700 -14.79 35.06 2.45
C VAL A 700 -16.04 35.87 2.71
N GLN A 701 -16.51 36.57 1.70
CA GLN A 701 -17.77 37.29 1.70
C GLN A 701 -18.76 36.67 0.72
N VAL A 702 -20.03 36.63 1.12
CA VAL A 702 -21.16 36.19 0.28
C VAL A 702 -22.20 37.30 0.24
N ASP A 703 -22.52 37.79 -0.95
CA ASP A 703 -23.38 38.97 -1.18
C ASP A 703 -22.97 40.18 -0.30
N GLY A 704 -21.65 40.40 -0.18
CA GLY A 704 -21.06 41.51 0.59
C GLY A 704 -21.04 41.31 2.11
N LYS A 705 -21.50 40.16 2.63
CA LYS A 705 -21.43 39.85 4.06
C LYS A 705 -20.27 38.88 4.34
N THR A 706 -19.41 39.21 5.29
CA THR A 706 -18.34 38.31 5.75
C THR A 706 -18.94 37.05 6.36
N LEU A 707 -18.48 35.90 5.86
CA LEU A 707 -18.89 34.56 6.28
C LEU A 707 -17.76 33.82 7.01
N ILE A 708 -16.53 33.97 6.54
CA ILE A 708 -15.30 33.46 7.17
C ILE A 708 -14.30 34.59 7.19
N GLU A 709 -13.62 34.79 8.31
CA GLU A 709 -12.50 35.71 8.44
C GLU A 709 -11.50 35.20 9.47
N ASP A 710 -10.26 35.04 9.03
CA ASP A 710 -9.08 34.96 9.86
C ASP A 710 -8.00 35.78 9.16
N TRP A 711 -7.84 37.05 9.55
CA TRP A 711 -6.94 37.99 8.89
C TRP A 711 -5.60 38.09 9.64
N THR A 712 -5.04 36.95 10.02
CA THR A 712 -3.81 36.84 10.84
C THR A 712 -2.66 36.14 10.12
N TRP A 713 -1.49 36.02 10.76
CA TRP A 713 -0.36 35.22 10.27
C TRP A 713 -0.46 33.83 10.90
N HIS A 714 -0.62 32.80 10.07
CA HIS A 714 -0.84 31.44 10.53
C HIS A 714 -0.41 30.42 9.48
N GLY A 715 0.03 29.25 9.93
CA GLY A 715 0.23 28.10 9.05
C GLY A 715 -1.07 27.63 8.37
N PRO A 716 -1.03 26.59 7.52
CA PRO A 716 -2.22 26.09 6.83
C PRO A 716 -3.37 25.72 7.77
N THR A 717 -4.41 26.54 7.81
CA THR A 717 -5.51 26.43 8.77
C THR A 717 -6.83 26.29 8.02
N ARG A 718 -7.71 25.42 8.54
CA ARG A 718 -9.04 25.18 7.98
C ARG A 718 -10.10 25.96 8.75
N HIS A 719 -10.94 26.68 8.02
CA HIS A 719 -12.14 27.32 8.56
C HIS A 719 -13.39 26.80 7.86
N ASP A 720 -14.49 26.73 8.61
CA ASP A 720 -15.77 26.23 8.12
C ASP A 720 -16.89 27.19 8.55
N ALA A 721 -17.82 27.50 7.64
CA ALA A 721 -19.01 28.29 7.94
C ALA A 721 -20.26 27.73 7.26
N LYS A 722 -21.41 27.90 7.91
CA LYS A 722 -22.71 27.48 7.37
C LYS A 722 -23.41 28.64 6.66
N LEU A 723 -23.84 28.38 5.44
CA LEU A 723 -24.64 29.29 4.61
C LEU A 723 -26.01 28.64 4.37
N VAL A 724 -27.07 29.23 4.92
CA VAL A 724 -28.44 28.70 4.82
C VAL A 724 -29.23 29.47 3.77
N LEU A 725 -29.74 28.76 2.77
CA LEU A 725 -30.54 29.33 1.68
C LEU A 725 -31.98 28.80 1.75
N LYS A 726 -32.96 29.71 1.91
CA LYS A 726 -34.39 29.36 1.96
C LYS A 726 -34.96 28.99 0.59
N LYS A 727 -34.40 29.55 -0.47
CA LYS A 727 -34.75 29.28 -1.87
C LYS A 727 -33.48 29.28 -2.70
N GLU A 728 -33.56 28.71 -3.89
CA GLU A 728 -32.47 28.81 -4.85
C GLU A 728 -32.15 30.29 -5.16
N LYS A 729 -30.86 30.62 -5.19
CA LYS A 729 -30.38 31.98 -5.42
C LYS A 729 -29.00 31.96 -6.07
N THR A 730 -28.72 32.91 -6.96
CA THR A 730 -27.36 33.24 -7.39
C THR A 730 -26.71 34.13 -6.35
N LEU A 731 -25.56 33.70 -5.83
CA LEU A 731 -24.80 34.39 -4.81
C LEU A 731 -23.48 34.87 -5.40
N ARG A 732 -23.04 36.06 -4.98
CA ARG A 732 -21.72 36.59 -5.30
C ARG A 732 -20.75 36.23 -4.18
N PHE A 733 -19.75 35.43 -4.50
CA PHE A 733 -18.63 35.14 -3.61
C PHE A 733 -17.48 36.10 -3.89
N LEU A 734 -16.87 36.61 -2.82
CA LEU A 734 -15.59 37.32 -2.85
C LEU A 734 -14.67 36.67 -1.82
N VAL A 735 -13.47 36.31 -2.24
CA VAL A 735 -12.43 35.72 -1.40
C VAL A 735 -11.22 36.62 -1.47
N GLU A 736 -10.74 37.09 -0.34
CA GLU A 736 -9.48 37.81 -0.21
C GLU A 736 -8.52 36.92 0.60
N HIS A 737 -7.29 36.81 0.13
CA HIS A 737 -6.23 36.02 0.75
C HIS A 737 -4.92 36.78 0.63
N PHE A 738 -4.08 36.72 1.66
CA PHE A 738 -2.69 37.14 1.57
C PHE A 738 -1.78 36.04 2.11
N GLU A 739 -0.55 36.03 1.61
CA GLU A 739 0.54 35.20 2.12
C GLU A 739 1.69 36.12 2.52
N LEU A 740 2.35 35.78 3.64
CA LEU A 740 3.50 36.48 4.19
C LEU A 740 4.82 35.74 3.94
N ASN A 741 4.89 34.47 4.34
CA ASN A 741 6.07 33.64 4.14
C ASN A 741 5.82 32.12 4.18
N GLY A 742 6.74 31.38 3.56
CA GLY A 742 6.87 29.94 3.78
C GLY A 742 6.01 29.07 2.88
N TYR A 743 5.23 28.15 3.46
CA TYR A 743 4.42 27.20 2.69
C TYR A 743 3.03 27.79 2.43
N ALA A 744 2.70 28.04 1.18
CA ALA A 744 1.49 28.75 0.82
C ALA A 744 0.41 27.86 0.19
N LEU A 745 -0.85 28.05 0.59
CA LEU A 745 -2.00 27.46 -0.10
C LEU A 745 -3.27 28.30 0.06
N LEU A 746 -4.17 28.23 -0.93
CA LEU A 746 -5.55 28.71 -0.82
C LEU A 746 -6.51 27.68 -1.41
N LYS A 747 -7.45 27.21 -0.60
CA LYS A 747 -8.51 26.29 -1.00
C LYS A 747 -9.87 26.81 -0.55
N LEU A 748 -10.87 26.76 -1.43
CA LEU A 748 -12.28 26.92 -1.07
C LEU A 748 -13.10 25.75 -1.61
N GLU A 749 -13.87 25.11 -0.73
CA GLU A 749 -14.80 24.03 -1.06
C GLU A 749 -16.22 24.40 -0.61
N LEU A 750 -17.21 24.05 -1.44
CA LEU A 750 -18.62 24.12 -1.07
C LEU A 750 -19.19 22.71 -1.00
N LYS A 751 -19.80 22.37 0.13
CA LYS A 751 -20.51 21.09 0.32
C LYS A 751 -21.93 21.38 0.74
N ARG A 752 -22.90 20.70 0.14
CA ARG A 752 -24.26 20.71 0.67
C ARG A 752 -24.30 19.83 1.91
N ALA A 753 -24.77 20.34 3.04
CA ALA A 753 -25.02 19.52 4.22
C ALA A 753 -26.06 18.46 3.85
N GLN A 754 -25.75 17.19 4.12
CA GLN A 754 -26.64 16.06 3.83
C GLN A 754 -27.83 16.03 4.78
#